data_AF-A0AA88XBA8-F1
#
_entry.id   AF-A0AA88XBA8-F1
#
_cell.length_a   1.000
_cell.length_b   1.000
_cell.length_c   1.000
_cell.angle_alpha   90.00
_cell.angle_beta   90.00
_cell.angle_gamma   90.00
#
_symmetry.space_group_name_H-M   'P 1'
#
loop_
_entity.id
_entity.type
_entity.pdbx_description
1 polymer ?
#
loop_
_entity_poly.entity_id
_entity_poly.type
_entity_poly.pdbx_seq_one_letter_code
_entity_poly.pdbx_strand_id
1 'polypeptide(L)'
;MDNKNVVVCDNGTGYVKCGFAGENFPTSVFPCVVGRPMLRYEESLMEQELKDILVGEACLNLRHQLDVSYPVNNGIVQNWDDMGNVWDHAFYNELKVDPTECKILLTDPPLNPSKNREKMVETMFEKYNFAGVFIQIQAVLTLYAQGLLTGLVIDSGDGVTHVLKDGFAKSALVDFLGWVALVPVVDGYSFPHLTKRMNVAGRHITSYLVDLLMRRGYAMNRSADFETVRDIKEKLCYTSYDYKREYQLGLETTILVKNYTLPDGRVIKVGTERFQAPEALFTPELIDVEGDGMADMVFHCIQEMDIDNRMMLYQHIVLSGGSTMYPGLPSRLEKEIIDRYLEVVLKGNRDGLKKLRLRIEDPPRRKHMVYLGGAVLAGIMKPVANPHPSSENLDLVQAFAPFVLIHMEKSTNGDIFKLNVELIGQPTLVPPSEETDKGLYFLSNLDQNIAVMVRTIYCFRSGEKGNEKAGENIRKALQKVLVHYYPLAGRLTISSEGKLIVDCTGEGAVFVEAEANCTIEEIGDITKPDPVTLGKLVYDFPGAKNILQIPPLLAQVTKFRCGGFVVGLNMNHCMFDGVAAMEFVNSWAETARGLPLAVLPFLDRSILKSRNPPKTEYQHQEFAEILELSSTTELHKDEMMYMSFSFSPEKLEKLKKKAMEDGVLSKCSTFEALSAFVWRARTEALKLPPLQQTKLLFAVDGRFKLDPPLPKGYFGNGIVLTNSVCQAGELLENPLSFAVGRIQGAIKMVTDSYVRSAIDYFEVTRARPSLASTLLITTWSRLSFHTTDFGWGEPILSGPVALPEKEVTLFLSNGGERKNINVLLGLPSSAMKRLQELMLM
;
A
#
# COMPACT_ATOMS: atom_id res chain seq x y z
N MET A 1 -1.13 -21.78 39.91
CA MET A 1 -0.23 -20.98 39.06
C MET A 1 -1.10 -20.13 38.17
N ASP A 2 -1.02 -18.81 38.31
CA ASP A 2 -2.09 -17.87 37.95
C ASP A 2 -2.33 -17.74 36.44
N ASN A 3 -3.59 -17.87 36.03
CA ASN A 3 -4.03 -17.64 34.66
C ASN A 3 -3.92 -16.17 34.21
N LYS A 4 -3.56 -15.24 35.12
CA LYS A 4 -3.63 -13.78 34.96
C LYS A 4 -2.41 -13.12 34.28
N ASN A 5 -1.35 -13.86 33.95
CA ASN A 5 -0.11 -13.26 33.43
C ASN A 5 -0.10 -13.01 31.91
N VAL A 6 -1.14 -13.42 31.18
CA VAL A 6 -1.22 -13.19 29.72
C VAL A 6 -2.57 -12.55 29.38
N VAL A 7 -2.51 -11.29 28.96
CA VAL A 7 -3.64 -10.48 28.55
C VAL A 7 -3.92 -10.69 27.07
N VAL A 8 -5.19 -10.77 26.69
CA VAL A 8 -5.65 -10.80 25.30
C VAL A 8 -6.52 -9.57 25.06
N CYS A 9 -6.23 -8.80 24.01
CA CYS A 9 -6.98 -7.59 23.69
C CYS A 9 -7.33 -7.54 22.19
N ASP A 10 -8.64 -7.62 21.88
CA ASP A 10 -9.22 -7.40 20.56
C ASP A 10 -9.66 -5.93 20.42
N ASN A 11 -8.90 -5.16 19.65
CA ASN A 11 -9.14 -3.74 19.40
C ASN A 11 -10.16 -3.56 18.26
N GLY A 12 -11.44 -3.76 18.54
CA GLY A 12 -12.50 -3.57 17.55
C GLY A 12 -12.93 -2.11 17.38
N THR A 13 -13.28 -1.73 16.16
CA THR A 13 -13.75 -0.37 15.81
C THR A 13 -14.92 0.14 16.66
N GLY A 14 -15.89 -0.74 16.97
CA GLY A 14 -17.03 -0.39 17.83
C GLY A 14 -16.79 -0.74 19.29
N TYR A 15 -16.17 -1.90 19.56
CA TYR A 15 -16.00 -2.45 20.89
C TYR A 15 -14.62 -3.07 21.06
N VAL A 16 -13.98 -2.75 22.18
CA VAL A 16 -12.80 -3.45 22.68
C VAL A 16 -13.26 -4.66 23.48
N LYS A 17 -12.61 -5.81 23.29
CA LYS A 17 -12.82 -6.99 24.14
C LYS A 17 -11.48 -7.42 24.69
N CYS A 18 -11.38 -7.42 26.02
CA CYS A 18 -10.14 -7.77 26.69
C CYS A 18 -10.38 -8.75 27.83
N GLY A 19 -9.34 -9.48 28.19
CA GLY A 19 -9.37 -10.47 29.27
C GLY A 19 -8.11 -11.32 29.27
N PHE A 20 -8.21 -12.52 29.82
CA PHE A 20 -7.03 -13.36 30.07
C PHE A 20 -6.98 -14.60 29.18
N ALA A 21 -5.76 -15.07 28.94
CA ALA A 21 -5.51 -16.31 28.21
C ALA A 21 -6.14 -17.52 28.90
N GLY A 22 -6.82 -18.37 28.12
CA GLY A 22 -7.58 -19.53 28.60
C GLY A 22 -9.01 -19.23 29.07
N GLU A 23 -9.45 -17.97 29.04
CA GLU A 23 -10.84 -17.62 29.35
C GLU A 23 -11.78 -17.87 28.17
N ASN A 24 -12.96 -18.39 28.48
CA ASN A 24 -14.00 -18.68 27.47
C ASN A 24 -14.81 -17.45 27.04
N PHE A 25 -14.74 -16.37 27.81
CA PHE A 25 -15.44 -15.11 27.55
C PHE A 25 -14.48 -13.95 27.84
N PRO A 26 -14.58 -12.83 27.11
CA PRO A 26 -13.84 -11.63 27.47
C PRO A 26 -14.25 -11.16 28.87
N THR A 27 -13.27 -10.83 29.70
CA THR A 27 -13.50 -10.30 31.04
C THR A 27 -14.25 -8.97 30.97
N SER A 28 -13.89 -8.12 29.99
CA SER A 28 -14.56 -6.85 29.74
C SER A 28 -14.81 -6.64 28.25
N VAL A 29 -15.97 -6.05 27.96
CA VAL A 29 -16.38 -5.61 26.62
C VAL A 29 -16.96 -4.21 26.76
N PHE A 30 -16.30 -3.22 26.18
CA PHE A 30 -16.72 -1.83 26.29
C PHE A 30 -16.59 -1.10 24.94
N PRO A 31 -17.36 -0.03 24.72
CA PRO A 31 -17.29 0.75 23.49
C PRO A 31 -15.91 1.40 23.27
N CYS A 32 -15.37 1.31 22.06
CA CYS A 32 -14.09 1.93 21.69
C CYS A 32 -14.28 3.43 21.41
N VAL A 33 -14.46 4.22 22.47
CA VAL A 33 -14.86 5.63 22.37
C VAL A 33 -14.22 6.46 23.47
N VAL A 34 -13.80 7.68 23.12
CA VAL A 34 -13.23 8.66 24.05
C VAL A 34 -14.09 9.93 24.00
N GLY A 35 -14.44 10.45 25.17
CA GLY A 35 -15.30 11.63 25.32
C GLY A 35 -14.57 12.72 26.10
N ARG A 36 -14.61 13.95 25.58
CA ARG A 36 -14.07 15.16 26.24
C ARG A 36 -15.21 16.11 26.57
N PRO A 37 -15.26 16.71 27.77
CA PRO A 37 -16.28 17.72 28.09
C PRO A 37 -16.27 18.90 27.12
N MET A 38 -17.45 19.39 26.70
CA MET A 38 -17.54 20.60 25.86
C MET A 38 -17.35 21.87 26.70
N LEU A 39 -16.49 22.78 26.24
CA LEU A 39 -16.08 24.06 26.87
C LEU A 39 -17.21 24.94 27.46
N ARG A 40 -18.47 24.81 27.02
CA ARG A 40 -19.60 25.60 27.53
C ARG A 40 -20.18 25.09 28.86
N TYR A 41 -19.70 23.97 29.40
CA TYR A 41 -20.26 23.32 30.59
C TYR A 41 -19.30 23.26 31.79
N GLU A 42 -18.01 23.58 31.62
CA GLU A 42 -17.05 23.71 32.73
C GLU A 42 -17.51 24.76 33.76
N GLU A 43 -18.27 25.78 33.35
CA GLU A 43 -18.81 26.82 34.25
C GLU A 43 -20.04 26.38 35.07
N SER A 44 -20.74 25.29 34.73
CA SER A 44 -22.05 24.96 35.34
C SER A 44 -22.06 23.81 36.36
N LEU A 45 -20.93 23.15 36.61
CA LEU A 45 -20.82 22.03 37.55
C LEU A 45 -19.79 22.34 38.66
N MET A 46 -20.18 23.18 39.62
CA MET A 46 -19.39 23.39 40.84
C MET A 46 -19.51 22.22 41.86
N GLU A 47 -20.18 21.09 41.54
CA GLU A 47 -20.46 20.02 42.53
C GLU A 47 -20.07 18.58 42.12
N GLN A 48 -19.50 18.33 40.94
CA GLN A 48 -18.95 16.99 40.59
C GLN A 48 -17.59 17.11 39.87
N GLU A 49 -16.57 16.41 40.38
CA GLU A 49 -15.28 16.23 39.70
C GLU A 49 -15.47 15.35 38.45
N LEU A 50 -15.73 15.98 37.30
CA LEU A 50 -15.66 15.30 36.01
C LEU A 50 -14.18 15.18 35.60
N LYS A 51 -13.73 13.94 35.34
CA LYS A 51 -12.40 13.70 34.75
C LYS A 51 -12.34 14.33 33.36
N ASP A 52 -11.20 14.95 33.02
CA ASP A 52 -10.94 15.61 31.73
C ASP A 52 -11.19 14.70 30.51
N ILE A 53 -11.06 13.37 30.69
CA ILE A 53 -11.26 12.37 29.66
C ILE A 53 -12.12 11.22 30.21
N LEU A 54 -13.20 10.90 29.49
CA LEU A 54 -14.03 9.72 29.71
C LEU A 54 -13.80 8.70 28.60
N VAL A 55 -13.90 7.42 28.93
CA VAL A 55 -13.72 6.31 28.00
C VAL A 55 -14.82 5.27 28.23
N GLY A 56 -15.26 4.59 27.16
CA GLY A 56 -16.16 3.44 27.27
C GLY A 56 -17.63 3.80 27.51
N GLU A 57 -18.31 3.04 28.37
CA GLU A 57 -19.75 3.23 28.67
C GLU A 57 -20.07 4.60 29.27
N ALA A 58 -19.13 5.18 30.03
CA ALA A 58 -19.30 6.52 30.60
C ALA A 58 -19.57 7.58 29.51
N CYS A 59 -18.95 7.43 28.34
CA CYS A 59 -19.17 8.31 27.19
C CYS A 59 -20.57 8.16 26.59
N LEU A 60 -21.15 6.96 26.62
CA LEU A 60 -22.48 6.72 26.06
C LEU A 60 -23.56 7.39 26.92
N ASN A 61 -23.45 7.31 28.25
CA ASN A 61 -24.40 7.92 29.17
C ASN A 61 -24.41 9.44 29.10
N LEU A 62 -23.22 10.05 28.92
CA LEU A 62 -23.02 11.49 28.88
C LEU A 62 -22.80 12.03 27.46
N ARG A 63 -23.15 11.26 26.41
CA ARG A 63 -22.86 11.59 25.00
C ARG A 63 -23.31 12.99 24.57
N HIS A 64 -24.41 13.49 25.14
CA HIS A 64 -24.98 14.80 24.83
C HIS A 64 -24.17 15.98 25.41
N GLN A 65 -23.27 15.71 26.35
CA GLN A 65 -22.43 16.68 27.07
C GLN A 65 -20.96 16.61 26.66
N LEU A 66 -20.59 15.61 25.86
CA LEU A 66 -19.21 15.28 25.50
C LEU A 66 -19.00 15.44 24.00
N ASP A 67 -17.83 15.95 23.61
CA ASP A 67 -17.30 15.76 22.28
C ASP A 67 -16.68 14.37 22.17
N VAL A 68 -17.17 13.56 21.23
CA VAL A 68 -16.95 12.11 21.19
C VAL A 68 -16.10 11.73 19.99
N SER A 69 -14.94 11.12 20.24
CA SER A 69 -14.02 10.60 19.23
C SER A 69 -13.93 9.07 19.26
N TYR A 70 -13.66 8.49 18.08
CA TYR A 70 -13.44 7.04 17.90
C TYR A 70 -11.99 6.83 17.42
N PRO A 71 -11.08 6.30 18.26
CA PRO A 71 -9.66 6.17 17.91
C PRO A 71 -9.39 5.15 16.81
N VAL A 72 -10.19 4.08 16.80
CA VAL A 72 -10.16 3.05 15.77
C VAL A 72 -11.23 3.39 14.76
N ASN A 73 -10.80 3.66 13.54
CA ASN A 73 -11.70 3.82 12.41
C ASN A 73 -11.41 2.68 11.44
N ASN A 74 -12.45 1.89 11.16
CA ASN A 74 -12.36 0.88 10.14
C ASN A 74 -11.22 -0.12 10.43
N GLY A 75 -11.24 -0.70 11.63
CA GLY A 75 -10.23 -1.64 12.15
C GLY A 75 -8.85 -1.02 12.42
N ILE A 76 -8.54 0.13 11.83
CA ILE A 76 -7.22 0.76 11.86
C ILE A 76 -7.21 1.90 12.88
N VAL A 77 -6.17 1.93 13.71
CA VAL A 77 -5.94 3.05 14.64
C VAL A 77 -5.60 4.31 13.84
N GLN A 78 -6.42 5.36 13.95
CA GLN A 78 -6.18 6.67 13.33
C GLN A 78 -5.62 7.67 14.33
N ASN A 79 -6.13 7.66 15.57
CA ASN A 79 -5.67 8.54 16.64
C ASN A 79 -4.99 7.73 17.76
N TRP A 80 -3.67 7.82 17.83
CA TRP A 80 -2.85 7.09 18.80
C TRP A 80 -2.96 7.64 20.23
N ASP A 81 -3.22 8.94 20.39
CA ASP A 81 -3.38 9.56 21.71
C ASP A 81 -4.68 9.07 22.35
N ASP A 82 -5.78 9.08 21.59
CA ASP A 82 -7.06 8.53 22.02
C ASP A 82 -6.99 7.01 22.24
N MET A 83 -6.25 6.28 21.40
CA MET A 83 -6.03 4.84 21.60
C MET A 83 -5.25 4.56 22.88
N GLY A 84 -4.29 5.42 23.24
CA GLY A 84 -3.59 5.36 24.52
C GLY A 84 -4.55 5.44 25.71
N ASN A 85 -5.53 6.36 25.66
CA ASN A 85 -6.55 6.48 26.71
C ASN A 85 -7.46 5.23 26.78
N VAL A 86 -7.78 4.63 25.63
CA VAL A 86 -8.55 3.38 25.56
C VAL A 86 -7.78 2.22 26.18
N TRP A 87 -6.48 2.11 25.93
CA TRP A 87 -5.63 1.10 26.56
C TRP A 87 -5.41 1.34 28.05
N ASP A 88 -5.24 2.59 28.47
CA ASP A 88 -5.15 2.95 29.89
C ASP A 88 -6.43 2.51 30.63
N HIS A 89 -7.60 2.75 30.03
CA HIS A 89 -8.87 2.25 30.55
C HIS A 89 -8.94 0.71 30.58
N ALA A 90 -8.53 0.04 29.50
CA ALA A 90 -8.55 -1.42 29.42
C ALA A 90 -7.67 -2.09 30.49
N PHE A 91 -6.44 -1.61 30.68
CA PHE A 91 -5.46 -2.26 31.56
C PHE A 91 -5.65 -1.89 33.02
N TYR A 92 -5.82 -0.60 33.33
CA TYR A 92 -5.86 -0.12 34.71
C TYR A 92 -7.26 -0.13 35.32
N ASN A 93 -8.30 0.19 34.55
CA ASN A 93 -9.66 0.28 35.09
C ASN A 93 -10.42 -1.04 34.98
N GLU A 94 -10.43 -1.63 33.78
CA GLU A 94 -11.21 -2.83 33.49
C GLU A 94 -10.50 -4.10 34.01
N LEU A 95 -9.29 -4.38 33.53
CA LEU A 95 -8.55 -5.59 33.91
C LEU A 95 -7.85 -5.47 35.26
N LYS A 96 -7.54 -4.25 35.71
CA LYS A 96 -6.82 -3.94 36.97
C LYS A 96 -5.52 -4.73 37.09
N VAL A 97 -4.74 -4.75 36.01
CA VAL A 97 -3.45 -5.44 35.93
C VAL A 97 -2.31 -4.45 35.90
N ASP A 98 -1.14 -4.87 36.39
CA ASP A 98 0.12 -4.18 36.11
C ASP A 98 0.67 -4.72 34.78
N PRO A 99 0.76 -3.90 33.71
CA PRO A 99 1.31 -4.32 32.43
C PRO A 99 2.73 -4.88 32.51
N THR A 100 3.54 -4.42 33.47
CA THR A 100 4.98 -4.76 33.56
C THR A 100 5.24 -6.22 33.92
N GLU A 101 4.31 -6.85 34.64
CA GLU A 101 4.38 -8.26 35.03
C GLU A 101 3.65 -9.20 34.06
N CYS A 102 3.02 -8.63 33.02
CA CYS A 102 2.15 -9.35 32.09
C CYS A 102 2.78 -9.47 30.69
N LYS A 103 2.31 -10.47 29.93
CA LYS A 103 2.48 -10.54 28.47
C LYS A 103 1.14 -10.16 27.81
N ILE A 104 1.17 -9.67 26.58
CA ILE A 104 -0.03 -9.27 25.85
C ILE A 104 -0.10 -9.88 24.45
N LEU A 105 -1.27 -10.42 24.09
CA LEU A 105 -1.65 -10.76 22.72
C LEU A 105 -2.62 -9.71 22.19
N LEU A 106 -2.24 -9.04 21.11
CA LEU A 106 -3.07 -8.10 20.37
C LEU A 106 -3.56 -8.72 19.06
N THR A 107 -4.75 -8.32 18.65
CA THR A 107 -5.31 -8.72 17.36
C THR A 107 -4.99 -7.70 16.27
N ASP A 108 -4.61 -8.17 15.09
CA ASP A 108 -4.35 -7.35 13.91
C ASP A 108 -5.48 -7.50 12.89
N PRO A 109 -6.12 -6.41 12.44
CA PRO A 109 -7.08 -6.50 11.34
C PRO A 109 -6.35 -6.89 10.05
N PRO A 110 -7.06 -7.45 9.06
CA PRO A 110 -6.46 -7.71 7.74
C PRO A 110 -5.83 -6.43 7.16
N LEU A 111 -4.85 -6.56 6.24
CA LEU A 111 -4.19 -5.45 5.52
C LEU A 111 -3.79 -4.22 6.38
N ASN A 112 -3.42 -4.41 7.65
CA ASN A 112 -2.92 -3.32 8.48
C ASN A 112 -1.52 -2.87 8.02
N PRO A 113 -1.26 -1.57 7.80
CA PRO A 113 0.07 -1.09 7.46
C PRO A 113 1.14 -1.54 8.47
N SER A 114 2.34 -1.90 7.98
CA SER A 114 3.46 -2.31 8.84
C SER A 114 3.81 -1.25 9.89
N LYS A 115 3.77 0.03 9.52
CA LYS A 115 3.99 1.16 10.43
C LYS A 115 3.07 1.17 11.64
N ASN A 116 1.80 0.77 11.47
CA ASN A 116 0.86 0.70 12.59
C ASN A 116 1.20 -0.47 13.50
N ARG A 117 1.60 -1.61 12.94
CA ARG A 117 2.06 -2.76 13.74
C ARG A 117 3.30 -2.41 14.55
N GLU A 118 4.27 -1.74 13.94
CA GLU A 118 5.46 -1.22 14.64
C GLU A 118 5.07 -0.28 15.77
N LYS A 119 4.16 0.67 15.53
CA LYS A 119 3.74 1.63 16.57
C LYS A 119 2.96 0.97 17.71
N MET A 120 2.14 -0.06 17.43
CA MET A 120 1.51 -0.86 18.49
C MET A 120 2.56 -1.55 19.36
N VAL A 121 3.56 -2.18 18.76
CA VAL A 121 4.65 -2.86 19.49
C VAL A 121 5.46 -1.86 20.30
N GLU A 122 5.87 -0.74 19.69
CA GLU A 122 6.58 0.35 20.35
C GLU A 122 5.80 0.85 21.57
N THR A 123 4.49 1.11 21.44
CA THR A 123 3.68 1.60 22.56
C THR A 123 3.58 0.57 23.70
N MET A 124 3.44 -0.72 23.37
CA MET A 124 3.33 -1.77 24.39
C MET A 124 4.65 -2.00 25.15
N PHE A 125 5.80 -1.85 24.49
CA PHE A 125 7.09 -1.95 25.16
C PHE A 125 7.54 -0.66 25.84
N GLU A 126 7.42 0.50 25.18
CA GLU A 126 7.99 1.75 25.69
C GLU A 126 7.07 2.45 26.70
N LYS A 127 5.75 2.51 26.44
CA LYS A 127 4.79 3.16 27.35
C LYS A 127 4.38 2.24 28.49
N TYR A 128 4.01 1.00 28.15
CA TYR A 128 3.43 0.05 29.11
C TYR A 128 4.44 -0.95 29.70
N ASN A 129 5.63 -1.11 29.11
CA ASN A 129 6.67 -2.01 29.60
C ASN A 129 6.21 -3.49 29.74
N PHE A 130 5.34 -3.98 28.85
CA PHE A 130 4.93 -5.39 28.87
C PHE A 130 6.13 -6.34 28.73
N ALA A 131 6.11 -7.46 29.46
CA ALA A 131 7.19 -8.45 29.44
C ALA A 131 7.30 -9.19 28.09
N GLY A 132 6.24 -9.18 27.27
CA GLY A 132 6.22 -9.73 25.93
C GLY A 132 4.96 -9.34 25.18
N VAL A 133 5.11 -9.07 23.89
CA VAL A 133 4.03 -8.64 22.99
C VAL A 133 3.93 -9.63 21.85
N PHE A 134 2.71 -10.09 21.55
CA PHE A 134 2.41 -10.93 20.40
C PHE A 134 1.25 -10.33 19.61
N ILE A 135 1.36 -10.29 18.29
CA ILE A 135 0.32 -9.72 17.40
C ILE A 135 -0.11 -10.78 16.42
N GLN A 136 -1.42 -11.03 16.30
CA GLN A 136 -1.94 -12.04 15.37
C GLN A 136 -3.18 -11.59 14.62
N ILE A 137 -3.29 -12.03 13.36
CA ILE A 137 -4.38 -11.68 12.44
C ILE A 137 -5.73 -12.22 12.96
N GLN A 138 -6.76 -11.37 12.96
CA GLN A 138 -8.11 -11.68 13.48
C GLN A 138 -8.74 -12.93 12.83
N ALA A 139 -8.59 -13.09 11.52
CA ALA A 139 -9.13 -14.24 10.78
C ALA A 139 -8.43 -15.56 11.19
N VAL A 140 -7.11 -15.54 11.34
CA VAL A 140 -6.36 -16.74 11.75
C VAL A 140 -6.77 -17.18 13.16
N LEU A 141 -6.95 -16.22 14.08
CA LEU A 141 -7.47 -16.51 15.42
C LEU A 141 -8.87 -17.13 15.38
N THR A 142 -9.74 -16.65 14.48
CA THR A 142 -11.09 -17.20 14.32
C THR A 142 -11.08 -18.68 13.93
N LEU A 143 -10.20 -19.08 13.00
CA LEU A 143 -10.07 -20.48 12.61
C LEU A 143 -9.45 -21.34 13.72
N TYR A 144 -8.44 -20.81 14.43
CA TYR A 144 -7.82 -21.49 15.56
C TYR A 144 -8.82 -21.76 16.69
N ALA A 145 -9.77 -20.86 16.92
CA ALA A 145 -10.85 -21.08 17.89
C ALA A 145 -11.76 -22.28 17.54
N GLN A 146 -11.80 -22.70 16.27
CA GLN A 146 -12.52 -23.91 15.83
C GLN A 146 -11.61 -25.12 15.62
N GLY A 147 -10.30 -24.99 15.86
CA GLY A 147 -9.33 -26.05 15.57
C GLY A 147 -9.11 -26.26 14.06
N LEU A 148 -9.34 -25.23 13.25
CA LEU A 148 -9.11 -25.24 11.81
C LEU A 148 -7.84 -24.46 11.48
N LEU A 149 -7.08 -24.95 10.50
CA LEU A 149 -5.93 -24.24 9.90
C LEU A 149 -6.27 -23.67 8.51
N THR A 150 -7.23 -24.26 7.83
CA THR A 150 -7.67 -23.87 6.48
C THR A 150 -9.16 -23.58 6.48
N GLY A 151 -9.55 -22.45 5.89
CA GLY A 151 -10.92 -22.02 5.78
C GLY A 151 -11.05 -20.58 5.27
N LEU A 152 -12.26 -20.20 4.89
CA LEU A 152 -12.60 -18.82 4.56
C LEU A 152 -13.29 -18.18 5.76
N VAL A 153 -12.70 -17.14 6.33
CA VAL A 153 -13.34 -16.39 7.42
C VAL A 153 -14.12 -15.22 6.86
N ILE A 154 -15.39 -15.11 7.27
CA ILE A 154 -16.26 -13.97 7.03
C ILE A 154 -16.39 -13.20 8.34
N ASP A 155 -15.62 -12.13 8.49
CA ASP A 155 -15.68 -11.27 9.68
C ASP A 155 -16.49 -10.00 9.40
N SER A 156 -17.62 -9.83 10.10
CA SER A 156 -18.49 -8.66 9.97
C SER A 156 -18.75 -8.00 11.32
N GLY A 157 -18.17 -6.82 11.51
CA GLY A 157 -18.19 -6.04 12.76
C GLY A 157 -19.14 -4.82 12.74
N ASP A 158 -18.81 -3.79 13.52
CA ASP A 158 -19.58 -2.54 13.64
C ASP A 158 -19.30 -1.58 12.46
N GLY A 159 -18.02 -1.35 12.11
CA GLY A 159 -17.58 -0.42 11.05
C GLY A 159 -17.91 1.05 11.35
N VAL A 160 -17.01 1.99 11.04
CA VAL A 160 -17.26 3.43 11.29
C VAL A 160 -17.00 4.19 10.00
N THR A 161 -18.03 4.82 9.45
CA THR A 161 -17.84 5.82 8.39
C THR A 161 -18.52 7.10 8.86
N HIS A 162 -17.75 8.17 9.00
CA HIS A 162 -18.33 9.49 9.27
C HIS A 162 -19.11 9.93 8.04
N VAL A 163 -20.45 9.92 8.12
CA VAL A 163 -21.31 10.61 7.18
C VAL A 163 -21.12 12.10 7.44
N LEU A 164 -20.30 12.77 6.63
CA LEU A 164 -20.25 14.23 6.59
C LEU A 164 -21.63 14.74 6.18
N LYS A 165 -22.21 15.59 7.04
CA LYS A 165 -23.39 16.40 6.69
C LYS A 165 -22.96 17.42 5.64
N ASP A 166 -23.86 17.64 4.70
CA ASP A 166 -23.90 18.73 3.71
C ASP A 166 -23.04 18.57 2.43
N GLY A 167 -23.65 17.91 1.43
CA GLY A 167 -23.94 18.57 0.14
C GLY A 167 -22.83 18.89 -0.85
N PHE A 168 -21.55 18.58 -0.59
CA PHE A 168 -20.47 18.79 -1.56
C PHE A 168 -19.49 17.60 -1.62
N ALA A 169 -19.10 17.24 -2.85
CA ALA A 169 -18.20 16.16 -3.27
C ALA A 169 -18.81 14.76 -3.48
N LYS A 170 -19.38 14.55 -4.68
CA LYS A 170 -19.36 13.24 -5.36
C LYS A 170 -18.18 13.23 -6.34
N SER A 171 -17.05 12.68 -5.93
CA SER A 171 -15.93 12.30 -6.80
C SER A 171 -15.10 11.25 -6.09
N ALA A 172 -15.23 10.00 -6.52
CA ALA A 172 -14.30 8.87 -6.36
C ALA A 172 -13.28 8.98 -5.20
N LEU A 173 -13.75 8.81 -3.96
CA LEU A 173 -12.90 8.62 -2.78
C LEU A 173 -13.75 8.06 -1.61
N VAL A 174 -14.44 6.93 -1.85
CA VAL A 174 -15.08 6.14 -0.78
C VAL A 174 -14.66 4.66 -0.83
N ASP A 175 -13.56 4.32 -1.50
CA ASP A 175 -13.14 2.92 -1.68
C ASP A 175 -12.24 2.36 -0.56
N PHE A 176 -12.01 3.11 0.53
CA PHE A 176 -11.17 2.67 1.65
C PHE A 176 -11.90 2.46 2.98
N LEU A 177 -13.23 2.54 3.03
CA LEU A 177 -13.94 2.66 4.31
C LEU A 177 -15.23 1.80 4.42
N GLY A 178 -15.10 0.53 4.83
CA GLY A 178 -16.17 -0.28 5.45
C GLY A 178 -15.84 -1.80 5.54
N TRP A 179 -16.59 -2.59 6.33
CA TRP A 179 -16.12 -3.91 6.81
C TRP A 179 -17.15 -5.06 6.83
N VAL A 180 -17.12 -5.87 5.79
CA VAL A 180 -17.03 -7.35 5.89
C VAL A 180 -15.68 -7.76 5.31
N ALA A 181 -14.85 -8.46 6.07
CA ALA A 181 -13.59 -8.98 5.57
C ALA A 181 -13.74 -10.47 5.23
N LEU A 182 -13.36 -10.82 4.01
CA LEU A 182 -13.25 -12.20 3.54
C LEU A 182 -11.77 -12.55 3.49
N VAL A 183 -11.34 -13.41 4.41
CA VAL A 183 -9.93 -13.77 4.54
C VAL A 183 -9.79 -15.26 4.29
N PRO A 184 -9.31 -15.67 3.11
CA PRO A 184 -8.96 -17.06 2.89
C PRO A 184 -7.66 -17.37 3.64
N VAL A 185 -7.69 -18.44 4.42
CA VAL A 185 -6.54 -18.96 5.13
C VAL A 185 -6.34 -20.41 4.69
N VAL A 186 -5.11 -20.77 4.33
CA VAL A 186 -4.72 -22.15 4.02
C VAL A 186 -3.49 -22.49 4.83
N ASP A 187 -3.55 -23.58 5.60
CA ASP A 187 -2.48 -24.05 6.48
C ASP A 187 -1.94 -22.95 7.42
N GLY A 188 -2.83 -22.11 7.93
CA GLY A 188 -2.51 -20.99 8.81
C GLY A 188 -1.98 -19.73 8.10
N TYR A 189 -1.75 -19.76 6.79
CA TYR A 189 -1.34 -18.60 5.99
C TYR A 189 -2.55 -17.84 5.45
N SER A 190 -2.67 -16.56 5.78
CA SER A 190 -3.63 -15.65 5.14
C SER A 190 -3.09 -15.16 3.79
N PHE A 191 -3.92 -15.03 2.77
CA PHE A 191 -3.54 -14.48 1.46
C PHE A 191 -3.98 -13.00 1.32
N PRO A 192 -3.08 -12.01 1.47
CA PRO A 192 -3.48 -10.60 1.45
C PRO A 192 -4.08 -10.16 0.11
N HIS A 193 -3.58 -10.69 -1.01
CA HIS A 193 -4.05 -10.34 -2.36
C HIS A 193 -5.44 -10.91 -2.70
N LEU A 194 -5.88 -11.96 -2.01
CA LEU A 194 -7.22 -12.54 -2.15
C LEU A 194 -8.20 -12.05 -1.07
N THR A 195 -7.71 -11.26 -0.11
CA THR A 195 -8.56 -10.71 0.94
C THR A 195 -9.48 -9.64 0.36
N LYS A 196 -10.79 -9.89 0.38
CA LYS A 196 -11.80 -8.94 -0.12
C LYS A 196 -12.45 -8.18 1.04
N ARG A 197 -12.92 -6.96 0.77
CA ARG A 197 -13.58 -6.09 1.75
C ARG A 197 -14.86 -5.49 1.20
N MET A 198 -15.93 -5.54 2.00
CA MET A 198 -17.20 -4.89 1.69
C MET A 198 -17.34 -3.66 2.56
N ASN A 199 -17.73 -2.52 1.98
CA ASN A 199 -17.90 -1.27 2.73
C ASN A 199 -19.21 -1.16 3.54
N VAL A 200 -19.78 -2.29 3.97
CA VAL A 200 -21.06 -2.38 4.69
C VAL A 200 -20.89 -3.16 5.99
N ALA A 201 -21.38 -2.62 7.10
CA ALA A 201 -21.20 -3.20 8.44
C ALA A 201 -22.33 -2.81 9.39
N GLY A 202 -22.23 -3.19 10.67
CA GLY A 202 -23.27 -3.00 11.68
C GLY A 202 -23.81 -1.57 11.83
N ARG A 203 -22.94 -0.55 11.74
CA ARG A 203 -23.30 0.88 11.84
C ARG A 203 -24.06 1.37 10.61
N HIS A 204 -23.68 0.90 9.42
CA HIS A 204 -24.39 1.19 8.17
C HIS A 204 -25.80 0.62 8.21
N ILE A 205 -25.95 -0.62 8.69
CA ILE A 205 -27.26 -1.26 8.87
C ILE A 205 -28.10 -0.51 9.91
N THR A 206 -27.51 -0.08 11.04
CA THR A 206 -28.23 0.75 12.01
C THR A 206 -28.69 2.07 11.38
N SER A 207 -27.82 2.74 10.62
CA SER A 207 -28.15 4.01 9.95
C SER A 207 -29.26 3.84 8.92
N TYR A 208 -29.22 2.75 8.14
CA TYR A 208 -30.26 2.41 7.20
C TYR A 208 -31.59 2.09 7.90
N LEU A 209 -31.54 1.39 9.04
CA LEU A 209 -32.72 1.14 9.86
C LEU A 209 -33.35 2.44 10.39
N VAL A 210 -32.54 3.44 10.76
CA VAL A 210 -33.04 4.77 11.13
C VAL A 210 -33.85 5.37 9.96
N ASP A 211 -33.29 5.35 8.76
CA ASP A 211 -33.95 5.90 7.57
C ASP A 211 -35.24 5.13 7.21
N LEU A 212 -35.26 3.81 7.39
CA LEU A 212 -36.46 2.98 7.20
C LEU A 212 -37.55 3.30 8.23
N LEU A 213 -37.19 3.47 9.51
CA LEU A 213 -38.13 3.86 10.57
C LEU A 213 -38.68 5.27 10.36
N MET A 214 -37.84 6.20 9.86
CA MET A 214 -38.27 7.54 9.43
C MET A 214 -39.30 7.48 8.31
N ARG A 215 -39.06 6.68 7.27
CA ARG A 215 -40.01 6.49 6.15
C ARG A 215 -41.34 5.87 6.59
N ARG A 216 -41.32 5.05 7.64
CA ARG A 216 -42.52 4.49 8.25
C ARG A 216 -43.33 5.51 9.08
N GLY A 217 -42.77 6.69 9.34
CA GLY A 217 -43.41 7.78 10.06
C GLY A 217 -42.97 7.96 11.52
N TYR A 218 -41.92 7.26 11.98
CA TYR A 218 -41.32 7.53 13.30
C TYR A 218 -40.22 8.58 13.16
N ALA A 219 -40.39 9.73 13.83
CA ALA A 219 -39.41 10.81 13.84
C ALA A 219 -38.18 10.47 14.70
N MET A 220 -37.37 9.52 14.22
CA MET A 220 -36.08 9.17 14.82
C MET A 220 -35.02 10.16 14.34
N ASN A 221 -33.94 10.36 15.09
CA ASN A 221 -32.80 11.19 14.71
C ASN A 221 -31.54 10.33 14.59
N ARG A 222 -30.74 10.54 13.54
CA ARG A 222 -29.53 9.76 13.24
C ARG A 222 -28.47 9.81 14.34
N SER A 223 -28.47 10.82 15.21
CA SER A 223 -27.49 10.98 16.29
C SER A 223 -28.02 10.63 17.68
N ALA A 224 -29.23 11.10 18.03
CA ALA A 224 -29.77 10.92 19.37
C ALA A 224 -30.33 9.52 19.60
N ASP A 225 -31.01 8.95 18.60
CA ASP A 225 -31.70 7.66 18.72
C ASP A 225 -30.86 6.49 18.19
N PHE A 226 -29.60 6.74 17.80
CA PHE A 226 -28.74 5.75 17.14
C PHE A 226 -28.56 4.48 17.99
N GLU A 227 -28.33 4.65 19.29
CA GLU A 227 -28.15 3.54 20.24
C GLU A 227 -29.44 2.75 20.44
N THR A 228 -30.58 3.44 20.53
CA THR A 228 -31.90 2.79 20.62
C THR A 228 -32.22 2.00 19.35
N VAL A 229 -31.91 2.56 18.17
CA VAL A 229 -32.08 1.85 16.90
C VAL A 229 -31.09 0.68 16.76
N ARG A 230 -29.88 0.78 17.33
CA ARG A 230 -28.96 -0.36 17.41
C ARG A 230 -29.55 -1.50 18.26
N ASP A 231 -30.18 -1.20 19.39
CA ASP A 231 -30.86 -2.21 20.21
C ASP A 231 -32.06 -2.84 19.48
N ILE A 232 -32.84 -2.05 18.75
CA ILE A 232 -33.92 -2.54 17.86
C ILE A 232 -33.35 -3.49 16.80
N LYS A 233 -32.22 -3.11 16.18
CA LYS A 233 -31.52 -3.93 15.18
C LYS A 233 -31.11 -5.27 15.78
N GLU A 234 -30.42 -5.27 16.92
CA GLU A 234 -29.90 -6.49 17.55
C GLU A 234 -31.02 -7.41 18.05
N LYS A 235 -32.15 -6.87 18.52
CA LYS A 235 -33.27 -7.67 19.07
C LYS A 235 -34.26 -8.16 18.02
N LEU A 236 -34.53 -7.39 16.97
CA LEU A 236 -35.66 -7.65 16.06
C LEU A 236 -35.27 -7.99 14.63
N CYS A 237 -34.10 -7.55 14.15
CA CYS A 237 -33.72 -7.74 12.76
C CYS A 237 -33.23 -9.17 12.49
N TYR A 238 -33.41 -9.61 11.26
CA TYR A 238 -33.03 -10.95 10.80
C TYR A 238 -32.82 -10.92 9.28
N THR A 239 -32.14 -11.93 8.74
CA THR A 239 -31.90 -12.03 7.30
C THR A 239 -32.95 -12.93 6.66
N SER A 240 -33.60 -12.43 5.60
CA SER A 240 -34.59 -13.19 4.84
C SER A 240 -33.93 -14.29 3.99
N TYR A 241 -34.54 -15.47 3.92
CA TYR A 241 -34.08 -16.55 3.03
C TYR A 241 -34.49 -16.31 1.55
N ASP A 242 -35.66 -15.71 1.35
CA ASP A 242 -36.16 -15.27 0.06
C ASP A 242 -36.81 -13.89 0.23
N TYR A 243 -36.04 -12.87 -0.12
CA TYR A 243 -36.45 -11.48 0.04
C TYR A 243 -37.78 -11.16 -0.63
N LYS A 244 -38.00 -11.66 -1.86
CA LYS A 244 -39.20 -11.33 -2.65
C LYS A 244 -40.45 -11.90 -1.98
N ARG A 245 -40.38 -13.16 -1.54
CA ARG A 245 -41.49 -13.83 -0.86
C ARG A 245 -41.78 -13.19 0.50
N GLU A 246 -40.74 -12.86 1.25
CA GLU A 246 -40.88 -12.26 2.57
C GLU A 246 -41.41 -10.82 2.49
N TYR A 247 -41.03 -10.07 1.46
CA TYR A 247 -41.57 -8.76 1.15
C TYR A 247 -43.05 -8.80 0.80
N GLN A 248 -43.48 -9.74 -0.06
CA GLN A 248 -44.91 -9.96 -0.35
C GLN A 248 -45.70 -10.29 0.92
N LEU A 249 -45.19 -11.19 1.74
CA LEU A 249 -45.83 -11.57 2.99
C LEU A 249 -45.93 -10.39 3.98
N GLY A 250 -44.96 -9.48 3.98
CA GLY A 250 -45.01 -8.24 4.77
C GLY A 250 -46.03 -7.21 4.26
N LEU A 251 -46.38 -7.24 2.97
CA LEU A 251 -47.43 -6.41 2.39
C LEU A 251 -48.82 -7.01 2.61
N GLU A 252 -48.93 -8.34 2.50
CA GLU A 252 -50.21 -9.07 2.57
C GLU A 252 -50.64 -9.40 4.00
N THR A 253 -49.70 -9.48 4.95
CA THR A 253 -49.98 -9.92 6.32
C THR A 253 -49.26 -9.08 7.37
N THR A 254 -49.74 -9.12 8.61
CA THR A 254 -49.13 -8.43 9.75
C THR A 254 -48.22 -9.32 10.61
N ILE A 255 -47.93 -10.56 10.18
CA ILE A 255 -47.22 -11.54 11.02
C ILE A 255 -45.78 -11.14 11.32
N LEU A 256 -45.17 -10.32 10.45
CA LEU A 256 -43.81 -9.82 10.60
C LEU A 256 -43.72 -8.63 11.57
N VAL A 257 -44.85 -8.02 11.93
CA VAL A 257 -44.89 -6.84 12.80
C VAL A 257 -44.61 -7.25 14.26
N LYS A 258 -43.63 -6.60 14.86
CA LYS A 258 -43.26 -6.73 16.27
C LYS A 258 -43.33 -5.36 16.95
N ASN A 259 -43.75 -5.37 18.20
CA ASN A 259 -43.79 -4.19 19.04
C ASN A 259 -42.46 -4.05 19.79
N TYR A 260 -41.97 -2.82 19.90
CA TYR A 260 -40.79 -2.46 20.67
C TYR A 260 -41.09 -1.23 21.51
N THR A 261 -40.70 -1.25 22.78
CA THR A 261 -40.90 -0.12 23.71
C THR A 261 -39.64 0.73 23.75
N LEU A 262 -39.76 1.99 23.33
CA LEU A 262 -38.70 2.99 23.39
C LEU A 262 -38.38 3.39 24.86
N PRO A 263 -37.20 3.98 25.12
CA PRO A 263 -36.83 4.43 26.47
C PRO A 263 -37.79 5.43 27.10
N ASP A 264 -38.54 6.19 26.28
CA ASP A 264 -39.57 7.14 26.71
C ASP A 264 -40.93 6.48 27.02
N GLY A 265 -41.02 5.16 26.90
CA GLY A 265 -42.24 4.37 27.10
C GLY A 265 -43.15 4.24 25.88
N ARG A 266 -42.84 4.90 24.75
CA ARG A 266 -43.64 4.78 23.52
C ARG A 266 -43.44 3.41 22.87
N VAL A 267 -44.52 2.80 22.39
CA VAL A 267 -44.45 1.52 21.68
C VAL A 267 -44.47 1.75 20.17
N ILE A 268 -43.39 1.37 19.49
CA ILE A 268 -43.28 1.40 18.04
C ILE A 268 -43.52 0.00 17.46
N LYS A 269 -44.08 -0.04 16.25
CA LYS A 269 -44.30 -1.25 15.45
C LYS A 269 -43.25 -1.33 14.35
N VAL A 270 -42.41 -2.36 14.37
CA VAL A 270 -41.37 -2.64 13.37
C VAL A 270 -41.78 -3.90 12.59
N GLY A 271 -41.83 -3.82 11.27
CA GLY A 271 -42.40 -4.83 10.38
C GLY A 271 -41.39 -5.24 9.32
N THR A 272 -41.59 -4.81 8.08
CA THR A 272 -40.71 -5.15 6.94
C THR A 272 -39.28 -4.65 7.12
N GLU A 273 -39.09 -3.58 7.89
CA GLU A 273 -37.77 -2.98 8.13
C GLU A 273 -36.81 -3.98 8.82
N ARG A 274 -37.36 -4.97 9.53
CA ARG A 274 -36.60 -6.00 10.26
C ARG A 274 -35.70 -6.84 9.36
N PHE A 275 -36.15 -7.16 8.15
CA PHE A 275 -35.34 -7.92 7.19
C PHE A 275 -34.82 -7.06 6.05
N GLN A 276 -35.42 -5.90 5.79
CA GLN A 276 -34.90 -4.95 4.81
C GLN A 276 -33.57 -4.33 5.27
N ALA A 277 -33.39 -4.04 6.56
CA ALA A 277 -32.15 -3.43 7.02
C ALA A 277 -30.92 -4.34 6.81
N PRO A 278 -30.93 -5.64 7.21
CA PRO A 278 -29.80 -6.54 6.95
C PRO A 278 -29.63 -6.93 5.47
N GLU A 279 -30.63 -6.69 4.60
CA GLU A 279 -30.51 -6.95 3.16
C GLU A 279 -29.38 -6.11 2.52
N ALA A 280 -29.01 -4.97 3.12
CA ALA A 280 -27.87 -4.17 2.68
C ALA A 280 -26.53 -4.94 2.68
N LEU A 281 -26.42 -6.07 3.41
CA LEU A 281 -25.24 -6.95 3.34
C LEU A 281 -25.17 -7.78 2.05
N PHE A 282 -26.32 -8.06 1.42
CA PHE A 282 -26.43 -8.82 0.17
C PHE A 282 -26.66 -7.91 -1.03
N THR A 283 -27.20 -6.71 -0.81
CA THR A 283 -27.41 -5.70 -1.84
C THR A 283 -26.93 -4.33 -1.32
N PRO A 284 -25.63 -4.03 -1.42
CA PRO A 284 -25.04 -2.77 -0.96
C PRO A 284 -25.66 -1.52 -1.61
N GLU A 285 -26.18 -1.65 -2.83
CA GLU A 285 -26.87 -0.57 -3.56
C GLU A 285 -28.04 0.05 -2.78
N LEU A 286 -28.65 -0.68 -1.83
CA LEU A 286 -29.74 -0.16 -0.99
C LEU A 286 -29.34 1.00 -0.08
N ILE A 287 -28.04 1.15 0.18
CA ILE A 287 -27.47 2.22 1.02
C ILE A 287 -26.50 3.11 0.25
N ASP A 288 -26.66 3.19 -1.07
CA ASP A 288 -25.81 3.96 -1.99
C ASP A 288 -24.32 3.58 -1.92
N VAL A 289 -24.03 2.31 -1.63
CA VAL A 289 -22.67 1.75 -1.67
C VAL A 289 -22.52 0.91 -2.94
N GLU A 290 -21.55 1.26 -3.78
CA GLU A 290 -21.18 0.49 -4.96
C GLU A 290 -20.37 -0.75 -4.55
N GLY A 291 -20.73 -1.93 -5.07
CA GLY A 291 -19.98 -3.17 -4.85
C GLY A 291 -20.84 -4.42 -4.77
N ASP A 292 -20.17 -5.57 -4.84
CA ASP A 292 -20.78 -6.90 -4.72
C ASP A 292 -21.32 -7.15 -3.30
N GLY A 293 -22.41 -7.91 -3.19
CA GLY A 293 -22.92 -8.39 -1.91
C GLY A 293 -22.05 -9.46 -1.25
N MET A 294 -22.30 -9.72 0.04
CA MET A 294 -21.52 -10.68 0.84
C MET A 294 -21.39 -12.06 0.18
N ALA A 295 -22.46 -12.61 -0.40
CA ALA A 295 -22.42 -13.94 -1.01
C ALA A 295 -21.62 -13.97 -2.32
N ASP A 296 -21.78 -12.94 -3.16
CA ASP A 296 -21.05 -12.81 -4.42
C ASP A 296 -19.56 -12.65 -4.17
N MET A 297 -19.20 -11.84 -3.17
CA MET A 297 -17.83 -11.68 -2.74
C MET A 297 -17.21 -12.99 -2.20
N VAL A 298 -17.97 -13.78 -1.43
CA VAL A 298 -17.52 -15.12 -0.97
C VAL A 298 -17.26 -16.02 -2.16
N PHE A 299 -18.19 -16.05 -3.11
CA PHE A 299 -18.06 -16.86 -4.31
C PHE A 299 -16.84 -16.44 -5.14
N HIS A 300 -16.67 -15.15 -5.42
CA HIS A 300 -15.52 -14.61 -6.15
C HIS A 300 -14.19 -14.89 -5.42
N CYS A 301 -14.14 -14.69 -4.09
CA CYS A 301 -12.95 -14.97 -3.30
C CYS A 301 -12.51 -16.44 -3.37
N ILE A 302 -13.47 -17.38 -3.34
CA ILE A 302 -13.15 -18.81 -3.48
C ILE A 302 -12.79 -19.16 -4.92
N GLN A 303 -13.43 -18.54 -5.93
CA GLN A 303 -13.13 -18.80 -7.34
C GLN A 303 -11.78 -18.24 -7.80
N GLU A 304 -11.28 -17.17 -7.17
CA GLU A 304 -9.93 -16.65 -7.42
C GLU A 304 -8.82 -17.53 -6.81
N MET A 305 -9.15 -18.42 -5.86
CA MET A 305 -8.19 -19.34 -5.25
C MET A 305 -7.79 -20.48 -6.21
N ASP A 306 -6.63 -21.09 -5.97
CA ASP A 306 -6.19 -22.30 -6.66
C ASP A 306 -7.24 -23.42 -6.56
N ILE A 307 -7.47 -24.14 -7.68
CA ILE A 307 -8.53 -25.16 -7.83
C ILE A 307 -8.49 -26.20 -6.70
N ASP A 308 -7.29 -26.62 -6.30
CA ASP A 308 -7.05 -27.64 -5.27
C ASP A 308 -7.58 -27.20 -3.89
N ASN A 309 -7.53 -25.90 -3.60
CA ASN A 309 -7.93 -25.35 -2.30
C ASN A 309 -9.42 -24.95 -2.27
N ARG A 310 -10.06 -24.73 -3.43
CA ARG A 310 -11.47 -24.24 -3.48
C ARG A 310 -12.43 -25.14 -2.72
N MET A 311 -12.30 -26.45 -2.90
CA MET A 311 -13.20 -27.41 -2.25
C MET A 311 -13.00 -27.45 -0.74
N MET A 312 -11.79 -27.16 -0.25
CA MET A 312 -11.51 -27.06 1.18
C MET A 312 -12.09 -25.77 1.76
N LEU A 313 -12.00 -24.64 1.03
CA LEU A 313 -12.62 -23.39 1.43
C LEU A 313 -14.15 -23.46 1.47
N TYR A 314 -14.79 -24.11 0.48
CA TYR A 314 -16.23 -24.35 0.51
C TYR A 314 -16.67 -25.23 1.70
N GLN A 315 -15.80 -26.12 2.18
CA GLN A 315 -16.09 -26.98 3.34
C GLN A 315 -15.87 -26.30 4.69
N HIS A 316 -15.20 -25.14 4.71
CA HIS A 316 -14.81 -24.46 5.95
C HIS A 316 -15.00 -22.95 5.80
N ILE A 317 -16.24 -22.51 5.56
CA ILE A 317 -16.60 -21.09 5.63
C ILE A 317 -16.99 -20.77 7.07
N VAL A 318 -16.25 -19.93 7.76
CA VAL A 318 -16.46 -19.64 9.19
C VAL A 318 -16.96 -18.21 9.38
N LEU A 319 -18.07 -18.05 10.08
CA LEU A 319 -18.65 -16.74 10.39
C LEU A 319 -18.09 -16.18 11.71
N SER A 320 -17.71 -14.90 11.69
CA SER A 320 -17.20 -14.15 12.84
C SER A 320 -17.75 -12.73 12.88
N GLY A 321 -17.76 -12.13 14.07
CA GLY A 321 -18.15 -10.74 14.27
C GLY A 321 -19.66 -10.55 14.53
N GLY A 322 -20.00 -9.44 15.19
CA GLY A 322 -21.35 -9.18 15.70
C GLY A 322 -22.44 -9.09 14.63
N SER A 323 -22.11 -8.62 13.43
CA SER A 323 -23.07 -8.47 12.34
C SER A 323 -23.37 -9.79 11.60
N THR A 324 -22.69 -10.89 11.93
CA THR A 324 -23.08 -12.24 11.47
C THR A 324 -24.08 -12.93 12.40
N MET A 325 -24.53 -12.25 13.46
CA MET A 325 -25.49 -12.79 14.43
C MET A 325 -26.95 -12.75 13.96
N TYR A 326 -27.26 -12.14 12.81
CA TYR A 326 -28.63 -12.10 12.31
C TYR A 326 -29.19 -13.50 12.10
N PRO A 327 -30.37 -13.82 12.66
CA PRO A 327 -31.04 -15.09 12.38
C PRO A 327 -31.29 -15.25 10.89
N GLY A 328 -31.01 -16.44 10.33
CA GLY A 328 -31.19 -16.74 8.90
C GLY A 328 -30.02 -16.36 8.00
N LEU A 329 -29.03 -15.61 8.48
CA LEU A 329 -27.86 -15.22 7.68
C LEU A 329 -27.06 -16.42 7.14
N PRO A 330 -26.73 -17.46 7.93
CA PRO A 330 -26.02 -18.63 7.42
C PRO A 330 -26.81 -19.34 6.31
N SER A 331 -28.12 -19.53 6.50
CA SER A 331 -28.98 -20.21 5.53
C SER A 331 -29.17 -19.43 4.23
N ARG A 332 -29.26 -18.09 4.32
CA ARG A 332 -29.32 -17.21 3.13
C ARG A 332 -28.00 -17.26 2.36
N LEU A 333 -26.87 -17.19 3.06
CA LEU A 333 -25.55 -17.26 2.46
C LEU A 333 -25.31 -18.62 1.77
N GLU A 334 -25.74 -19.71 2.39
CA GLU A 334 -25.66 -21.06 1.81
C GLU A 334 -26.43 -21.15 0.49
N LYS A 335 -27.67 -20.65 0.49
CA LYS A 335 -28.51 -20.62 -0.71
C LYS A 335 -27.88 -19.84 -1.86
N GLU A 336 -27.43 -18.61 -1.60
CA GLU A 336 -26.85 -17.77 -2.66
C GLU A 336 -25.55 -18.35 -3.23
N ILE A 337 -24.68 -18.90 -2.38
CA ILE A 337 -23.46 -19.56 -2.84
C ILE A 337 -23.80 -20.78 -3.72
N ILE A 338 -24.81 -21.58 -3.36
CA ILE A 338 -25.30 -22.70 -4.17
C ILE A 338 -25.85 -22.22 -5.50
N ASP A 339 -26.66 -21.16 -5.50
CA ASP A 339 -27.25 -20.60 -6.72
C ASP A 339 -26.16 -20.08 -7.67
N ARG A 340 -25.15 -19.35 -7.16
CA ARG A 340 -23.99 -18.89 -7.95
C ARG A 340 -23.14 -20.04 -8.46
N TYR A 341 -22.90 -21.07 -7.64
CA TYR A 341 -22.14 -22.24 -8.06
C TYR A 341 -22.86 -23.02 -9.17
N LEU A 342 -24.19 -23.14 -9.07
CA LEU A 342 -25.01 -23.78 -10.09
C LEU A 342 -24.97 -23.00 -11.42
N GLU A 343 -25.10 -21.68 -11.36
CA GLU A 343 -25.13 -20.80 -12.52
C GLU A 343 -23.77 -20.72 -13.22
N VAL A 344 -22.71 -20.42 -12.47
CA VAL A 344 -21.39 -20.08 -13.02
C VAL A 344 -20.53 -21.33 -13.25
N VAL A 345 -20.46 -22.24 -12.26
CA VAL A 345 -19.55 -23.40 -12.31
C VAL A 345 -20.20 -24.57 -13.03
N LEU A 346 -21.44 -24.91 -12.65
CA LEU A 346 -22.14 -26.08 -13.21
C LEU A 346 -22.94 -25.76 -14.48
N LYS A 347 -23.04 -24.48 -14.88
CA LYS A 347 -23.78 -24.00 -16.07
C LYS A 347 -25.22 -24.56 -16.12
N GLY A 348 -25.88 -24.64 -14.98
CA GLY A 348 -27.25 -25.15 -14.82
C GLY A 348 -27.37 -26.67 -14.61
N ASN A 349 -26.27 -27.43 -14.58
CA ASN A 349 -26.31 -28.88 -14.33
C ASN A 349 -26.54 -29.20 -12.85
N ARG A 350 -27.77 -29.57 -12.49
CA ARG A 350 -28.17 -29.87 -11.10
C ARG A 350 -27.57 -31.16 -10.53
N ASP A 351 -27.16 -32.12 -11.36
CA ASP A 351 -26.59 -33.39 -10.87
C ASP A 351 -25.19 -33.20 -10.27
N GLY A 352 -24.46 -32.18 -10.73
CA GLY A 352 -23.15 -31.80 -10.21
C GLY A 352 -23.19 -31.24 -8.79
N LEU A 353 -24.35 -30.75 -8.34
CA LEU A 353 -24.48 -30.12 -7.02
C LEU A 353 -24.23 -31.11 -5.88
N LYS A 354 -24.51 -32.41 -6.10
CA LYS A 354 -24.24 -33.47 -5.13
C LYS A 354 -22.75 -33.64 -4.81
N LYS A 355 -21.86 -33.11 -5.66
CA LYS A 355 -20.40 -33.13 -5.46
C LYS A 355 -19.90 -31.94 -4.64
N LEU A 356 -20.66 -30.85 -4.55
CA LEU A 356 -20.31 -29.69 -3.74
C LEU A 356 -20.53 -30.02 -2.26
N ARG A 357 -19.45 -29.99 -1.48
CA ARG A 357 -19.50 -30.08 -0.02
C ARG A 357 -19.42 -28.67 0.56
N LEU A 358 -20.53 -27.94 0.52
CA LEU A 358 -20.61 -26.62 1.13
C LEU A 358 -20.91 -26.77 2.62
N ARG A 359 -20.15 -26.07 3.47
CA ARG A 359 -20.41 -25.99 4.90
C ARG A 359 -20.06 -24.59 5.40
N ILE A 360 -21.09 -23.95 5.96
CA ILE A 360 -20.98 -22.67 6.65
C ILE A 360 -21.05 -22.95 8.15
N GLU A 361 -20.00 -22.62 8.86
CA GLU A 361 -19.85 -22.81 10.29
C GLU A 361 -20.24 -21.52 11.01
N ASP A 362 -21.35 -21.57 11.76
CA ASP A 362 -21.93 -20.44 12.47
C ASP A 362 -21.93 -20.66 13.99
N PRO A 363 -20.74 -20.74 14.64
CA PRO A 363 -20.66 -21.07 16.06
C PRO A 363 -21.48 -20.08 16.90
N PRO A 364 -22.14 -20.52 17.98
CA PRO A 364 -23.01 -19.64 18.79
C PRO A 364 -22.23 -18.49 19.44
N ARG A 365 -20.91 -18.65 19.61
CA ARG A 365 -20.01 -17.65 20.19
C ARG A 365 -19.31 -16.77 19.14
N ARG A 366 -19.78 -16.77 17.87
CA ARG A 366 -19.19 -16.03 16.75
C ARG A 366 -19.01 -14.52 16.95
N LYS A 367 -19.81 -13.90 17.83
CA LYS A 367 -19.65 -12.49 18.22
C LYS A 367 -18.25 -12.16 18.78
N HIS A 368 -17.60 -13.11 19.45
CA HIS A 368 -16.31 -12.92 20.13
C HIS A 368 -15.25 -13.96 19.71
N MET A 369 -15.39 -14.57 18.53
CA MET A 369 -14.50 -15.66 18.10
C MET A 369 -13.05 -15.25 17.96
N VAL A 370 -12.78 -14.02 17.52
CA VAL A 370 -11.43 -13.45 17.46
C VAL A 370 -10.77 -13.47 18.84
N TYR A 371 -11.46 -12.95 19.87
CA TYR A 371 -10.97 -12.97 21.25
C TYR A 371 -10.80 -14.39 21.76
N LEU A 372 -11.77 -15.28 21.51
CA LEU A 372 -11.70 -16.68 21.95
C LEU A 372 -10.48 -17.39 21.34
N GLY A 373 -10.20 -17.17 20.06
CA GLY A 373 -9.02 -17.69 19.37
C GLY A 373 -7.72 -17.17 19.97
N GLY A 374 -7.66 -15.87 20.28
CA GLY A 374 -6.55 -15.26 21.01
C GLY A 374 -6.37 -15.86 22.39
N ALA A 375 -7.44 -16.06 23.15
CA ALA A 375 -7.41 -16.65 24.49
C ALA A 375 -6.94 -18.11 24.47
N VAL A 376 -7.37 -18.90 23.49
CA VAL A 376 -6.91 -20.29 23.30
C VAL A 376 -5.44 -20.31 22.90
N LEU A 377 -5.03 -19.53 21.88
CA LEU A 377 -3.65 -19.48 21.41
C LEU A 377 -2.70 -19.03 22.52
N ALA A 378 -3.03 -17.93 23.20
CA ALA A 378 -2.27 -17.43 24.34
C ALA A 378 -2.23 -18.43 25.49
N GLY A 379 -3.29 -19.24 25.68
CA GLY A 379 -3.35 -20.32 26.66
C GLY A 379 -2.38 -21.46 26.36
N ILE A 380 -2.31 -21.87 25.08
CA ILE A 380 -1.43 -22.94 24.60
C ILE A 380 0.04 -22.49 24.64
N MET A 381 0.32 -21.22 24.37
CA MET A 381 1.69 -20.67 24.35
C MET A 381 2.28 -20.42 25.76
N LYS A 382 1.50 -20.56 26.85
CA LYS A 382 1.97 -20.34 28.23
C LYS A 382 3.19 -21.20 28.68
N PRO A 383 3.29 -22.51 28.38
CA PRO A 383 4.34 -23.36 28.95
C PRO A 383 5.69 -23.33 28.21
N VAL A 384 5.77 -22.74 27.01
CA VAL A 384 6.96 -22.79 26.14
C VAL A 384 8.11 -21.89 26.66
N ALA A 385 7.86 -21.09 27.69
CA ALA A 385 8.85 -20.22 28.33
C ALA A 385 9.70 -20.89 29.46
N ASN A 386 9.55 -22.20 29.70
CA ASN A 386 10.44 -22.96 30.60
C ASN A 386 11.38 -23.87 29.79
N PRO A 387 12.69 -24.00 30.14
CA PRO A 387 13.72 -24.49 29.22
C PRO A 387 13.77 -26.02 28.97
N HIS A 388 12.69 -26.76 29.23
CA HIS A 388 12.65 -28.21 28.97
C HIS A 388 11.29 -28.63 28.38
N PRO A 389 11.13 -28.66 27.04
CA PRO A 389 9.97 -29.28 26.43
C PRO A 389 10.12 -30.80 26.43
N SER A 390 9.14 -31.51 26.98
CA SER A 390 8.91 -32.94 26.71
C SER A 390 8.47 -33.12 25.25
N SER A 391 8.84 -34.25 24.64
CA SER A 391 8.71 -34.52 23.19
C SER A 391 7.29 -34.43 22.64
N GLU A 392 6.24 -34.58 23.48
CA GLU A 392 4.84 -34.50 23.04
C GLU A 392 4.35 -33.08 22.75
N ASN A 393 5.00 -32.03 23.29
CA ASN A 393 4.59 -30.64 23.05
C ASN A 393 5.24 -30.02 21.80
N LEU A 394 6.25 -30.68 21.22
CA LEU A 394 6.98 -30.17 20.05
C LEU A 394 6.15 -30.29 18.76
N ASP A 395 5.36 -31.36 18.63
CA ASP A 395 4.54 -31.62 17.45
C ASP A 395 3.35 -30.66 17.33
N LEU A 396 2.76 -30.26 18.46
CA LEU A 396 1.67 -29.26 18.49
C LEU A 396 2.20 -27.86 18.15
N VAL A 397 3.35 -27.45 18.69
CA VAL A 397 3.94 -26.13 18.40
C VAL A 397 4.43 -26.02 16.95
N GLN A 398 4.93 -27.13 16.36
CA GLN A 398 5.30 -27.18 14.94
C GLN A 398 4.08 -27.15 14.00
N ALA A 399 2.92 -27.68 14.42
CA ALA A 399 1.70 -27.66 13.62
C ALA A 399 0.98 -26.29 13.56
N PHE A 400 1.20 -25.42 14.56
CA PHE A 400 0.53 -24.10 14.66
C PHE A 400 1.39 -22.90 14.25
N ALA A 401 2.59 -23.14 13.70
CA ALA A 401 3.53 -22.08 13.32
C ALA A 401 3.74 -21.96 11.80
N PRO A 402 2.96 -21.08 11.14
CA PRO A 402 3.41 -20.39 9.94
C PRO A 402 3.61 -18.89 10.25
N PHE A 403 4.83 -18.42 10.05
CA PHE A 403 5.39 -17.16 10.51
C PHE A 403 4.63 -15.87 10.10
N VAL A 404 4.16 -15.11 11.10
CA VAL A 404 4.46 -13.67 11.27
C VAL A 404 4.90 -13.50 12.74
N LEU A 405 6.13 -13.89 13.05
CA LEU A 405 6.70 -13.79 14.39
C LEU A 405 7.46 -12.46 14.53
N ILE A 406 6.86 -11.47 15.20
CA ILE A 406 7.64 -10.52 16.00
C ILE A 406 7.68 -11.13 17.40
N HIS A 407 8.57 -12.09 17.63
CA HIS A 407 8.96 -12.46 18.98
C HIS A 407 10.17 -11.60 19.34
N MET A 408 9.92 -10.50 20.05
CA MET A 408 10.99 -9.73 20.67
C MET A 408 11.02 -10.09 22.15
N GLU A 409 11.86 -11.06 22.50
CA GLU A 409 12.41 -11.13 23.84
C GLU A 409 13.72 -10.35 23.88
N LYS A 410 13.95 -9.63 24.99
CA LYS A 410 15.17 -8.87 25.22
C LYS A 410 16.34 -9.86 25.29
N SER A 411 17.10 -10.00 24.20
CA SER A 411 18.31 -10.82 24.14
C SER A 411 19.52 -9.93 23.83
N THR A 412 20.60 -10.18 24.58
CA THR A 412 21.85 -9.42 24.64
C THR A 412 22.86 -9.88 23.58
N ASN A 413 23.50 -8.91 22.93
CA ASN A 413 24.76 -8.95 22.16
C ASN A 413 24.82 -9.68 20.81
N GLY A 414 24.88 -8.87 19.75
CA GLY A 414 25.43 -9.15 18.44
C GLY A 414 25.39 -7.88 17.60
N ASP A 415 26.50 -7.13 17.50
CA ASP A 415 26.53 -5.82 16.85
C ASP A 415 26.29 -5.94 15.34
N ILE A 416 25.07 -5.62 14.90
CA ILE A 416 24.74 -5.31 13.52
C ILE A 416 25.05 -3.82 13.33
N PHE A 417 25.97 -3.49 12.41
CA PHE A 417 26.23 -2.09 12.03
C PHE A 417 24.92 -1.42 11.58
N LYS A 418 24.47 -0.43 12.35
CA LYS A 418 23.24 0.32 12.08
C LYS A 418 23.61 1.77 11.76
N LEU A 419 23.47 2.13 10.48
CA LEU A 419 23.54 3.53 10.05
C LEU A 419 22.43 4.31 10.77
N ASN A 420 22.80 5.27 11.60
CA ASN A 420 21.88 6.23 12.21
C ASN A 420 22.19 7.61 11.64
N VAL A 421 21.14 8.24 11.12
CA VAL A 421 21.19 9.59 10.56
C VAL A 421 20.30 10.46 11.41
N GLU A 422 20.88 11.48 12.03
CA GLU A 422 20.18 12.44 12.88
C GLU A 422 20.01 13.76 12.12
N LEU A 423 18.79 14.31 12.14
CA LEU A 423 18.52 15.59 11.49
C LEU A 423 19.06 16.74 12.34
N ILE A 424 19.77 17.67 11.69
CA ILE A 424 20.26 18.90 12.31
C ILE A 424 19.18 19.97 12.12
N GLY A 425 18.34 20.12 13.14
CA GLY A 425 17.23 21.08 13.12
C GLY A 425 16.00 20.57 12.35
N GLN A 426 15.07 21.48 12.07
CA GLN A 426 13.84 21.16 11.34
C GLN A 426 14.03 21.32 9.83
N PRO A 427 13.29 20.55 9.01
CA PRO A 427 13.24 20.76 7.56
C PRO A 427 12.90 22.21 7.20
N THR A 428 13.63 22.78 6.26
CA THR A 428 13.45 24.19 5.85
C THR A 428 12.96 24.28 4.41
N LEU A 429 12.11 25.27 4.14
CA LEU A 429 11.76 25.63 2.77
C LEU A 429 12.79 26.61 2.22
N VAL A 430 13.27 26.33 1.01
CA VAL A 430 14.28 27.10 0.31
C VAL A 430 13.64 27.77 -0.90
N PRO A 431 13.17 29.03 -0.75
CA PRO A 431 12.56 29.76 -1.86
C PRO A 431 13.64 30.22 -2.87
N PRO A 432 13.23 30.55 -4.11
CA PRO A 432 14.10 31.23 -5.06
C PRO A 432 14.68 32.53 -4.47
N SER A 433 15.92 32.89 -4.83
CA SER A 433 16.57 34.10 -4.32
C SER A 433 16.00 35.41 -4.88
N GLU A 434 15.23 35.33 -5.97
CA GLU A 434 14.61 36.45 -6.68
C GLU A 434 13.11 36.13 -6.91
N GLU A 435 12.30 37.15 -7.19
CA GLU A 435 10.90 36.92 -7.54
C GLU A 435 10.79 36.20 -8.88
N THR A 436 10.01 35.11 -8.92
CA THR A 436 9.80 34.27 -10.10
C THR A 436 8.35 34.33 -10.55
N ASP A 437 8.09 33.84 -11.77
CA ASP A 437 6.74 33.75 -12.30
C ASP A 437 5.83 32.91 -11.40
N LYS A 438 4.66 33.46 -11.07
CA LYS A 438 3.64 32.82 -10.23
C LYS A 438 2.45 32.35 -11.06
N GLY A 439 1.75 31.33 -10.58
CA GLY A 439 0.54 30.80 -11.20
C GLY A 439 0.70 29.37 -11.72
N LEU A 440 -0.22 28.97 -12.60
CA LEU A 440 -0.31 27.58 -13.04
C LEU A 440 0.69 27.28 -14.18
N TYR A 441 1.59 26.34 -13.93
CA TYR A 441 2.57 25.83 -14.86
C TYR A 441 2.12 24.49 -15.45
N PHE A 442 2.07 24.44 -16.78
CA PHE A 442 1.55 23.32 -17.56
C PHE A 442 2.49 22.12 -17.55
N LEU A 443 1.97 20.91 -17.29
CA LEU A 443 2.67 19.65 -17.47
C LEU A 443 2.15 18.94 -18.74
N SER A 444 3.07 18.52 -19.61
CA SER A 444 2.73 17.80 -20.84
C SER A 444 2.20 16.40 -20.53
N ASN A 445 1.55 15.75 -21.50
CA ASN A 445 1.05 14.38 -21.31
C ASN A 445 2.21 13.38 -21.10
N LEU A 446 3.41 13.66 -21.63
CA LEU A 446 4.59 12.83 -21.34
C LEU A 446 5.05 12.97 -19.89
N ASP A 447 4.89 14.15 -19.29
CA ASP A 447 5.19 14.38 -17.86
C ASP A 447 4.20 13.62 -16.96
N GLN A 448 2.92 13.68 -17.29
CA GLN A 448 1.85 13.09 -16.49
C GLN A 448 1.85 11.56 -16.50
N ASN A 449 2.49 10.95 -17.49
CA ASN A 449 2.64 9.50 -17.59
C ASN A 449 3.55 8.90 -16.50
N ILE A 450 4.40 9.71 -15.84
CA ILE A 450 5.41 9.23 -14.91
C ILE A 450 5.34 10.02 -13.59
N ALA A 451 4.31 9.73 -12.79
CA ALA A 451 4.07 10.37 -11.50
C ALA A 451 4.66 9.58 -10.32
N VAL A 452 6.00 9.51 -10.26
CA VAL A 452 6.75 8.82 -9.19
C VAL A 452 7.86 9.71 -8.63
N MET A 453 8.22 9.47 -7.37
CA MET A 453 9.37 10.11 -6.72
C MET A 453 10.63 9.27 -6.94
N VAL A 454 11.69 9.88 -7.45
CA VAL A 454 12.98 9.23 -7.70
C VAL A 454 13.98 9.66 -6.65
N ARG A 455 14.58 8.69 -5.97
CA ARG A 455 15.57 8.90 -4.90
C ARG A 455 16.98 8.58 -5.38
N THR A 456 17.86 9.57 -5.30
CA THR A 456 19.27 9.47 -5.74
C THR A 456 20.22 10.01 -4.68
N ILE A 457 21.42 9.45 -4.59
CA ILE A 457 22.48 9.94 -3.70
C ILE A 457 23.75 10.29 -4.48
N TYR A 458 24.47 11.28 -3.98
CA TYR A 458 25.77 11.71 -4.48
C TYR A 458 26.75 11.85 -3.31
N CYS A 459 27.77 11.00 -3.26
CA CYS A 459 28.75 10.97 -2.17
C CYS A 459 30.00 11.76 -2.54
N PHE A 460 30.48 12.62 -1.65
CA PHE A 460 31.67 13.45 -1.84
C PHE A 460 32.72 13.17 -0.76
N ARG A 461 33.99 13.06 -1.17
CA ARG A 461 35.11 12.76 -0.25
C ARG A 461 35.53 14.02 0.50
N SER A 462 36.05 13.84 1.71
CA SER A 462 36.80 14.87 2.42
C SER A 462 38.25 14.87 1.95
N GLY A 463 38.64 15.89 1.17
CA GLY A 463 40.04 16.11 0.77
C GLY A 463 40.83 16.93 1.79
N GLU A 464 40.20 17.93 2.40
CA GLU A 464 40.78 18.80 3.44
C GLU A 464 39.67 19.36 4.36
N LYS A 465 40.04 19.84 5.55
CA LYS A 465 39.12 20.52 6.48
C LYS A 465 38.43 21.70 5.76
N GLY A 466 37.11 21.63 5.62
CA GLY A 466 36.30 22.66 4.93
C GLY A 466 34.83 22.29 4.66
N ASN A 467 34.44 21.03 4.87
CA ASN A 467 33.08 20.53 4.56
C ASN A 467 32.02 20.92 5.61
N GLU A 468 32.41 21.61 6.68
CA GLU A 468 31.50 22.10 7.73
C GLU A 468 30.39 23.00 7.15
N LYS A 469 30.69 23.73 6.07
CA LYS A 469 29.76 24.62 5.37
C LYS A 469 29.08 24.00 4.14
N ALA A 470 29.25 22.69 3.89
CA ALA A 470 28.67 22.04 2.71
C ALA A 470 27.15 22.23 2.64
N GLY A 471 26.44 21.99 3.75
CA GLY A 471 24.98 22.22 3.84
C GLY A 471 24.58 23.66 3.52
N GLU A 472 25.28 24.65 4.10
CA GLU A 472 25.00 26.07 3.86
C GLU A 472 25.26 26.49 2.41
N ASN A 473 26.39 26.07 1.83
CA ASN A 473 26.77 26.40 0.45
C ASN A 473 25.80 25.78 -0.55
N ILE A 474 25.46 24.50 -0.38
CA ILE A 474 24.52 23.79 -1.23
C ILE A 474 23.11 24.41 -1.13
N ARG A 475 22.66 24.77 0.07
CA ARG A 475 21.40 25.49 0.29
C ARG A 475 21.38 26.85 -0.40
N LYS A 476 22.43 27.66 -0.25
CA LYS A 476 22.54 28.98 -0.90
C LYS A 476 22.55 28.86 -2.42
N ALA A 477 23.22 27.85 -2.96
CA ALA A 477 23.21 27.56 -4.38
C ALA A 477 21.81 27.13 -4.86
N LEU A 478 21.07 26.39 -4.04
CA LEU A 478 19.71 25.96 -4.35
C LEU A 478 18.77 27.16 -4.50
N GLN A 479 18.87 28.14 -3.59
CA GLN A 479 18.08 29.39 -3.69
C GLN A 479 18.29 30.09 -5.04
N LYS A 480 19.53 30.17 -5.50
CA LYS A 480 19.88 30.84 -6.76
C LYS A 480 19.45 30.04 -7.99
N VAL A 481 19.71 28.73 -8.03
CA VAL A 481 19.36 27.92 -9.21
C VAL A 481 17.84 27.78 -9.37
N LEU A 482 17.08 27.82 -8.27
CA LEU A 482 15.61 27.82 -8.30
C LEU A 482 15.02 29.05 -8.99
N VAL A 483 15.77 30.14 -9.19
CA VAL A 483 15.30 31.25 -10.03
C VAL A 483 15.13 30.79 -11.49
N HIS A 484 16.07 29.99 -12.00
CA HIS A 484 16.02 29.44 -13.35
C HIS A 484 15.09 28.22 -13.46
N TYR A 485 14.91 27.49 -12.36
CA TYR A 485 14.06 26.28 -12.27
C TYR A 485 12.87 26.49 -11.33
N TYR A 486 12.23 27.66 -11.42
CA TYR A 486 11.18 28.07 -10.49
C TYR A 486 9.99 27.11 -10.33
N PRO A 487 9.60 26.28 -11.32
CA PRO A 487 8.53 25.31 -11.09
C PRO A 487 8.86 24.28 -9.99
N LEU A 488 10.15 24.03 -9.70
CA LEU A 488 10.55 23.13 -8.60
C LEU A 488 10.26 23.71 -7.21
N ALA A 489 10.08 25.03 -7.11
CA ALA A 489 9.69 25.71 -5.89
C ALA A 489 8.16 25.79 -5.69
N GLY A 490 7.38 25.20 -6.59
CA GLY A 490 5.91 25.17 -6.55
C GLY A 490 5.32 23.96 -5.81
N ARG A 491 4.04 23.69 -6.04
CA ARG A 491 3.30 22.53 -5.52
C ARG A 491 2.54 21.84 -6.65
N LEU A 492 2.50 20.51 -6.64
CA LEU A 492 1.64 19.79 -7.59
C LEU A 492 0.17 19.95 -7.18
N THR A 493 -0.68 20.21 -8.17
CA THR A 493 -2.13 20.28 -8.00
C THR A 493 -2.84 19.71 -9.21
N ILE A 494 -4.16 19.62 -9.15
CA ILE A 494 -5.01 19.11 -10.22
C ILE A 494 -5.77 20.30 -10.84
N SER A 495 -5.71 20.42 -12.16
CA SER A 495 -6.46 21.44 -12.90
C SER A 495 -7.97 21.15 -12.89
N SER A 496 -8.78 22.13 -13.30
CA SER A 496 -10.22 21.94 -13.50
C SER A 496 -10.56 20.83 -14.51
N GLU A 497 -9.62 20.47 -15.39
CA GLU A 497 -9.75 19.38 -16.38
C GLU A 497 -9.29 18.02 -15.83
N GLY A 498 -8.90 17.94 -14.56
CA GLY A 498 -8.40 16.69 -13.94
C GLY A 498 -6.95 16.35 -14.31
N LYS A 499 -6.16 17.31 -14.82
CA LYS A 499 -4.75 17.10 -15.21
C LYS A 499 -3.80 17.53 -14.11
N LEU A 500 -2.67 16.84 -13.98
CA LEU A 500 -1.60 17.32 -13.10
C LEU A 500 -1.01 18.61 -13.66
N ILE A 501 -0.87 19.61 -12.80
CA ILE A 501 -0.22 20.89 -13.07
C ILE A 501 0.61 21.29 -11.86
N VAL A 502 1.51 22.25 -12.03
CA VAL A 502 2.27 22.81 -10.91
C VAL A 502 1.73 24.20 -10.62
N ASP A 503 1.36 24.45 -9.37
CA ASP A 503 1.12 25.80 -8.87
C ASP A 503 2.46 26.40 -8.43
N CYS A 504 2.97 27.37 -9.20
CA CYS A 504 4.21 28.08 -8.91
C CYS A 504 3.98 29.11 -7.79
N THR A 505 3.92 28.61 -6.56
CA THR A 505 3.73 29.43 -5.35
C THR A 505 5.00 30.20 -4.94
N GLY A 506 6.17 29.71 -5.34
CA GLY A 506 7.47 30.25 -4.92
C GLY A 506 7.83 29.91 -3.46
N GLU A 507 7.06 29.05 -2.78
CA GLU A 507 7.31 28.64 -1.39
C GLU A 507 8.67 27.95 -1.20
N GLY A 508 9.19 27.31 -2.25
CA GLY A 508 10.52 26.71 -2.24
C GLY A 508 10.55 25.19 -2.18
N ALA A 509 11.75 24.66 -2.39
CA ALA A 509 12.07 23.24 -2.24
C ALA A 509 12.37 22.91 -0.77
N VAL A 510 12.18 21.65 -0.36
CA VAL A 510 12.51 21.22 1.01
C VAL A 510 14.00 20.93 1.11
N PHE A 511 14.65 21.46 2.14
CA PHE A 511 16.07 21.24 2.41
C PHE A 511 16.30 20.83 3.86
N VAL A 512 17.08 19.78 4.04
CA VAL A 512 17.38 19.17 5.34
C VAL A 512 18.88 18.98 5.49
N GLU A 513 19.42 19.34 6.65
CA GLU A 513 20.78 18.99 7.06
C GLU A 513 20.73 17.83 8.05
N ALA A 514 21.69 16.91 7.95
CA ALA A 514 21.76 15.72 8.79
C ALA A 514 23.20 15.32 9.09
N GLU A 515 23.38 14.51 10.13
CA GLU A 515 24.66 13.94 10.55
C GLU A 515 24.54 12.42 10.69
N ALA A 516 25.51 11.69 10.14
CA ALA A 516 25.61 10.24 10.23
C ALA A 516 26.61 9.84 11.33
N ASN A 517 26.27 8.81 12.09
CA ASN A 517 27.11 8.27 13.17
C ASN A 517 28.33 7.45 12.68
N CYS A 518 28.58 7.39 11.37
CA CYS A 518 29.60 6.54 10.75
C CYS A 518 30.48 7.32 9.78
N THR A 519 31.47 6.64 9.21
CA THR A 519 32.26 7.13 8.06
C THR A 519 31.58 6.73 6.74
N ILE A 520 31.93 7.37 5.62
CA ILE A 520 31.39 6.99 4.30
C ILE A 520 31.86 5.59 3.90
N GLU A 521 33.09 5.23 4.28
CA GLU A 521 33.70 3.94 4.01
C GLU A 521 32.95 2.79 4.70
N GLU A 522 32.37 3.03 5.87
CA GLU A 522 31.58 2.06 6.64
C GLU A 522 30.21 1.74 6.02
N ILE A 523 29.69 2.58 5.10
CA ILE A 523 28.45 2.29 4.36
C ILE A 523 28.65 1.13 3.37
N GLY A 524 29.89 0.85 2.96
CA GLY A 524 30.21 -0.22 2.02
C GLY A 524 29.92 0.12 0.56
N ASP A 525 29.68 -0.92 -0.26
CA ASP A 525 29.45 -0.78 -1.70
C ASP A 525 28.03 -0.32 -2.03
N ILE A 526 27.84 1.00 -2.15
CA ILE A 526 26.55 1.62 -2.50
C ILE A 526 26.18 1.48 -3.98
N THR A 527 27.01 0.81 -4.80
CA THR A 527 26.62 0.47 -6.19
C THR A 527 25.54 -0.61 -6.25
N LYS A 528 25.20 -1.18 -5.09
CA LYS A 528 24.02 -2.02 -4.86
C LYS A 528 22.98 -1.20 -4.11
N PRO A 529 21.77 -1.02 -4.67
CA PRO A 529 20.71 -0.32 -3.97
C PRO A 529 20.29 -1.06 -2.71
N ASP A 530 20.33 -0.33 -1.61
CA ASP A 530 19.87 -0.75 -0.30
C ASP A 530 18.84 0.28 0.17
N PRO A 531 17.53 0.02 -0.03
CA PRO A 531 16.49 0.95 0.36
C PRO A 531 16.45 1.22 1.87
N VAL A 532 16.97 0.30 2.70
CA VAL A 532 16.95 0.41 4.16
C VAL A 532 18.09 1.31 4.64
N THR A 533 19.30 1.12 4.11
CA THR A 533 20.48 1.89 4.51
C THR A 533 20.57 3.20 3.75
N LEU A 534 20.57 3.16 2.41
CA LEU A 534 20.70 4.37 1.58
C LEU A 534 19.46 5.27 1.67
N GLY A 535 18.29 4.69 2.00
CA GLY A 535 17.06 5.44 2.22
C GLY A 535 17.16 6.46 3.35
N LYS A 536 17.97 6.22 4.37
CA LYS A 536 18.19 7.17 5.48
C LYS A 536 18.97 8.42 5.06
N LEU A 537 19.66 8.37 3.91
CA LEU A 537 20.45 9.47 3.37
C LEU A 537 19.64 10.39 2.46
N VAL A 538 18.37 10.07 2.21
CA VAL A 538 17.43 10.87 1.41
C VAL A 538 16.22 11.20 2.27
N TYR A 539 15.86 12.47 2.33
CA TYR A 539 14.70 12.90 3.11
C TYR A 539 13.40 12.50 2.39
N ASP A 540 12.55 11.75 3.10
CA ASP A 540 11.17 11.47 2.69
C ASP A 540 10.21 12.38 3.46
N PHE A 541 9.20 12.93 2.79
CA PHE A 541 8.24 13.89 3.37
C PHE A 541 7.27 13.17 4.33
N PRO A 542 7.41 13.31 5.67
CA PRO A 542 6.66 12.50 6.61
C PRO A 542 5.17 12.83 6.56
N GLY A 543 4.32 11.80 6.49
CA GLY A 543 2.86 11.97 6.54
C GLY A 543 2.19 12.33 5.21
N ALA A 544 2.96 12.50 4.11
CA ALA A 544 2.37 12.61 2.79
C ALA A 544 1.64 11.31 2.40
N LYS A 545 0.36 11.44 2.06
CA LYS A 545 -0.50 10.33 1.63
C LYS A 545 -0.45 10.10 0.11
N ASN A 546 -0.05 11.12 -0.65
CA ASN A 546 0.05 11.07 -2.10
C ASN A 546 1.08 12.08 -2.61
N ILE A 547 1.41 11.98 -3.91
CA ILE A 547 2.44 12.77 -4.57
C ILE A 547 2.15 14.29 -4.62
N LEU A 548 0.87 14.70 -4.51
CA LEU A 548 0.49 16.12 -4.51
C LEU A 548 0.89 16.83 -3.21
N GLN A 549 0.98 16.07 -2.11
CA GLN A 549 1.40 16.58 -0.81
C GLN A 549 2.92 16.67 -0.67
N ILE A 550 3.67 16.11 -1.63
CA ILE A 550 5.13 16.09 -1.63
C ILE A 550 5.61 17.23 -2.52
N PRO A 551 6.44 18.16 -2.02
CA PRO A 551 7.07 19.19 -2.85
C PRO A 551 7.86 18.56 -4.02
N PRO A 552 7.92 19.20 -5.20
CA PRO A 552 8.56 18.59 -6.37
C PRO A 552 10.04 18.23 -6.20
N LEU A 553 10.73 18.91 -5.28
CA LEU A 553 12.13 18.71 -4.95
C LEU A 553 12.34 18.71 -3.44
N LEU A 554 13.00 17.67 -2.94
CA LEU A 554 13.54 17.60 -1.59
C LEU A 554 15.03 17.25 -1.66
N ALA A 555 15.83 17.91 -0.85
CA ALA A 555 17.27 17.69 -0.75
C ALA A 555 17.70 17.52 0.71
N GLN A 556 18.53 16.51 0.95
CA GLN A 556 19.17 16.25 2.23
C GLN A 556 20.69 16.32 2.06
N VAL A 557 21.37 17.06 2.93
CA VAL A 557 22.83 17.02 3.04
C VAL A 557 23.21 16.32 4.33
N THR A 558 23.78 15.13 4.21
CA THR A 558 24.20 14.31 5.37
C THR A 558 25.71 14.34 5.53
N LYS A 559 26.21 14.83 6.65
CA LYS A 559 27.65 14.87 6.98
C LYS A 559 28.07 13.59 7.71
N PHE A 560 29.26 13.10 7.42
CA PHE A 560 29.83 11.88 8.03
C PHE A 560 31.00 12.21 8.94
N ARG A 561 31.33 11.29 9.86
CA ARG A 561 32.45 11.47 10.82
C ARG A 561 33.80 11.66 10.15
N CYS A 562 34.01 11.11 8.96
CA CYS A 562 35.24 11.31 8.18
C CYS A 562 35.33 12.70 7.51
N GLY A 563 34.33 13.56 7.71
CA GLY A 563 34.20 14.87 7.08
C GLY A 563 33.63 14.82 5.66
N GLY A 564 33.43 13.63 5.08
CA GLY A 564 32.70 13.48 3.82
C GLY A 564 31.22 13.83 3.97
N PHE A 565 30.53 14.07 2.87
CA PHE A 565 29.09 14.32 2.89
C PHE A 565 28.36 13.67 1.72
N VAL A 566 27.05 13.47 1.89
CA VAL A 566 26.15 12.95 0.88
C VAL A 566 25.07 13.97 0.58
N VAL A 567 24.81 14.20 -0.71
CA VAL A 567 23.63 14.92 -1.18
C VAL A 567 22.60 13.88 -1.60
N GLY A 568 21.54 13.72 -0.82
CA GLY A 568 20.40 12.87 -1.12
C GLY A 568 19.27 13.69 -1.72
N LEU A 569 18.79 13.30 -2.89
CA LEU A 569 17.71 13.99 -3.61
C LEU A 569 16.48 13.10 -3.73
N ASN A 570 15.32 13.70 -3.50
CA ASN A 570 14.01 13.12 -3.74
C ASN A 570 13.28 14.00 -4.75
N MET A 571 13.16 13.52 -5.97
CA MET A 571 12.81 14.33 -7.13
C MET A 571 11.57 13.78 -7.82
N ASN A 572 10.60 14.65 -8.11
CA ASN A 572 9.38 14.25 -8.80
C ASN A 572 9.60 14.07 -10.30
N HIS A 573 9.39 12.86 -10.81
CA HIS A 573 9.64 12.53 -12.21
C HIS A 573 8.68 13.23 -13.19
N CYS A 574 7.54 13.77 -12.74
CA CYS A 574 6.71 14.65 -13.58
C CYS A 574 7.45 15.92 -14.02
N MET A 575 8.46 16.35 -13.24
CA MET A 575 9.18 17.58 -13.54
C MET A 575 10.24 17.39 -14.60
N PHE A 576 10.83 16.19 -14.72
CA PHE A 576 11.93 15.93 -15.62
C PHE A 576 12.16 14.43 -15.82
N ASP A 577 12.67 14.08 -17.00
CA ASP A 577 13.33 12.78 -17.19
C ASP A 577 14.79 12.82 -16.70
N GLY A 578 15.50 11.69 -16.81
CA GLY A 578 16.88 11.60 -16.35
C GLY A 578 17.84 12.63 -16.97
N VAL A 579 17.64 13.04 -18.22
CA VAL A 579 18.51 14.04 -18.88
C VAL A 579 18.25 15.41 -18.26
N ALA A 580 16.99 15.82 -18.19
CA ALA A 580 16.62 17.10 -17.58
C ALA A 580 16.93 17.16 -16.08
N ALA A 581 16.81 16.03 -15.36
CA ALA A 581 17.22 15.91 -13.95
C ALA A 581 18.71 16.22 -13.76
N MET A 582 19.56 15.62 -14.60
CA MET A 582 21.00 15.82 -14.50
C MET A 582 21.43 17.20 -14.95
N GLU A 583 20.77 17.80 -15.94
CA GLU A 583 21.02 19.20 -16.30
C GLU A 583 20.67 20.15 -15.14
N PHE A 584 19.58 19.89 -14.41
CA PHE A 584 19.26 20.63 -13.18
C PHE A 584 20.33 20.45 -12.10
N VAL A 585 20.74 19.22 -11.80
CA VAL A 585 21.76 18.93 -10.78
C VAL A 585 23.11 19.56 -11.15
N ASN A 586 23.50 19.52 -12.43
CA ASN A 586 24.71 20.17 -12.92
C ASN A 586 24.62 21.70 -12.83
N SER A 587 23.48 22.28 -13.24
CA SER A 587 23.19 23.72 -13.10
C SER A 587 23.32 24.18 -11.65
N TRP A 588 22.84 23.36 -10.71
CA TRP A 588 22.95 23.63 -9.28
C TRP A 588 24.39 23.58 -8.80
N ALA A 589 25.18 22.61 -9.27
CA ALA A 589 26.61 22.49 -8.96
C ALA A 589 27.44 23.65 -9.53
N GLU A 590 27.17 24.09 -10.76
CA GLU A 590 27.76 25.29 -11.37
C GLU A 590 27.46 26.55 -10.54
N THR A 591 26.21 26.69 -10.13
CA THR A 591 25.76 27.79 -9.27
C THR A 591 26.46 27.77 -7.91
N ALA A 592 26.68 26.59 -7.32
CA ALA A 592 27.42 26.44 -6.07
C ALA A 592 28.88 26.89 -6.17
N ARG A 593 29.49 26.72 -7.35
CA ARG A 593 30.84 27.19 -7.67
C ARG A 593 30.89 28.65 -8.12
N GLY A 594 29.75 29.32 -8.24
CA GLY A 594 29.65 30.69 -8.75
C GLY A 594 29.91 30.82 -10.25
N LEU A 595 29.75 29.73 -11.00
CA LEU A 595 29.87 29.70 -12.46
C LEU A 595 28.52 30.02 -13.12
N PRO A 596 28.52 30.61 -14.33
CA PRO A 596 27.29 30.75 -15.12
C PRO A 596 26.80 29.37 -15.58
N LEU A 597 25.48 29.26 -15.77
CA LEU A 597 24.85 28.04 -16.28
C LEU A 597 25.34 27.70 -17.68
N ALA A 598 25.87 26.49 -17.87
CA ALA A 598 26.32 26.03 -19.19
C ALA A 598 25.16 25.81 -20.18
N VAL A 599 23.99 25.42 -19.66
CA VAL A 599 22.76 25.25 -20.42
C VAL A 599 21.62 25.91 -19.64
N LEU A 600 20.97 26.90 -20.26
CA LEU A 600 19.79 27.53 -19.68
C LEU A 600 18.57 26.61 -19.83
N PRO A 601 17.71 26.48 -18.81
CA PRO A 601 16.51 25.66 -18.91
C PRO A 601 15.50 26.30 -19.85
N PHE A 602 14.94 25.49 -20.75
CA PHE A 602 13.81 25.86 -21.58
C PHE A 602 12.52 25.37 -20.90
N LEU A 603 11.70 26.33 -20.45
CA LEU A 603 10.57 26.07 -19.55
C LEU A 603 9.21 25.95 -20.25
N ASP A 604 9.09 26.34 -21.52
CA ASP A 604 7.81 26.28 -22.24
C ASP A 604 7.46 24.85 -22.68
N ARG A 605 6.63 24.17 -21.88
CA ARG A 605 6.18 22.80 -22.18
C ARG A 605 5.06 22.72 -23.21
N SER A 606 4.52 23.85 -23.67
CA SER A 606 3.42 23.87 -24.63
C SER A 606 3.79 23.27 -25.99
N ILE A 607 5.10 23.16 -26.29
CA ILE A 607 5.63 22.46 -27.47
C ILE A 607 5.22 20.97 -27.54
N LEU A 608 4.91 20.35 -26.40
CA LEU A 608 4.41 18.98 -26.29
C LEU A 608 2.91 18.90 -25.95
N LYS A 609 2.15 19.97 -26.19
CA LYS A 609 0.70 19.96 -26.03
C LYS A 609 0.06 19.03 -27.08
N SER A 610 -1.02 18.36 -26.68
CA SER A 610 -1.81 17.51 -27.57
C SER A 610 -2.38 18.31 -28.75
N ARG A 611 -2.53 17.63 -29.88
CA ARG A 611 -3.15 18.21 -31.08
C ARG A 611 -4.64 18.42 -30.83
N ASN A 612 -5.23 19.40 -31.52
CA ASN A 612 -6.67 19.65 -31.46
C ASN A 612 -7.29 19.57 -32.87
N PRO A 613 -8.08 18.53 -33.19
CA PRO A 613 -8.46 17.42 -32.32
C PRO A 613 -7.29 16.43 -32.07
N PRO A 614 -7.29 15.66 -30.96
CA PRO A 614 -6.32 14.60 -30.74
C PRO A 614 -6.38 13.55 -31.85
N LYS A 615 -5.23 13.09 -32.34
CA LYS A 615 -5.12 12.12 -33.44
C LYS A 615 -4.30 10.90 -33.02
N THR A 616 -4.99 9.80 -32.72
CA THR A 616 -4.35 8.52 -32.38
C THR A 616 -4.07 7.71 -33.65
N GLU A 617 -2.80 7.61 -34.05
CA GLU A 617 -2.36 6.98 -35.30
C GLU A 617 -1.78 5.56 -35.07
N TYR A 618 -1.54 5.19 -33.81
CA TYR A 618 -0.97 3.90 -33.40
C TYR A 618 -1.79 3.26 -32.29
N GLN A 619 -1.66 1.94 -32.10
CA GLN A 619 -2.38 1.17 -31.08
C GLN A 619 -1.85 1.36 -29.65
N HIS A 620 -0.61 1.87 -29.49
CA HIS A 620 0.04 2.12 -28.19
C HIS A 620 -0.05 0.95 -27.19
N GLN A 621 0.49 -0.22 -27.58
CA GLN A 621 0.51 -1.44 -26.77
C GLN A 621 1.28 -1.31 -25.43
N GLU A 622 2.03 -0.23 -25.23
CA GLU A 622 2.58 0.15 -23.94
C GLU A 622 1.49 0.27 -22.85
N PHE A 623 0.27 0.69 -23.20
CA PHE A 623 -0.87 0.80 -22.29
C PHE A 623 -1.75 -0.47 -22.21
N ALA A 624 -1.52 -1.45 -23.09
CA ALA A 624 -2.33 -2.67 -23.14
C ALA A 624 -1.95 -3.66 -22.02
N GLU A 625 -2.96 -4.21 -21.35
CA GLU A 625 -2.80 -5.28 -20.38
C GLU A 625 -2.56 -6.62 -21.07
N ILE A 626 -1.65 -7.41 -20.51
CA ILE A 626 -1.39 -8.77 -20.94
C ILE A 626 -2.07 -9.72 -19.97
N LEU A 627 -2.97 -10.55 -20.50
CA LEU A 627 -3.62 -11.62 -19.74
C LEU A 627 -2.58 -12.70 -19.39
N GLU A 628 -2.50 -13.05 -18.10
CA GLU A 628 -1.63 -14.13 -17.63
C GLU A 628 -2.32 -15.48 -17.85
N LEU A 629 -1.70 -16.33 -18.68
CA LEU A 629 -2.17 -17.67 -19.03
C LEU A 629 -1.77 -18.72 -17.98
N SER A 630 -0.88 -18.37 -17.04
CA SER A 630 -0.47 -19.23 -15.94
C SER A 630 -0.31 -18.47 -14.64
N SER A 631 -0.68 -19.13 -13.56
CA SER A 631 -0.30 -18.83 -12.19
C SER A 631 1.23 -18.82 -12.00
N THR A 632 1.90 -17.67 -12.18
CA THR A 632 3.22 -17.40 -11.56
C THR A 632 3.13 -17.32 -10.03
N THR A 633 1.98 -17.69 -9.45
CA THR A 633 1.58 -17.70 -8.03
C THR A 633 2.54 -18.47 -7.13
N GLU A 634 3.27 -19.49 -7.62
CA GLU A 634 4.33 -20.14 -6.84
C GLU A 634 5.57 -19.25 -6.65
N LEU A 635 5.93 -18.42 -7.64
CA LEU A 635 7.03 -17.47 -7.57
C LEU A 635 6.69 -16.23 -6.73
N HIS A 636 5.39 -15.95 -6.50
CA HIS A 636 4.94 -14.84 -5.65
C HIS A 636 4.95 -15.16 -4.15
N LYS A 637 5.23 -16.42 -3.76
CA LYS A 637 5.45 -16.85 -2.36
C LYS A 637 6.87 -16.55 -1.86
N ASP A 638 7.81 -16.37 -2.78
CA ASP A 638 9.22 -16.15 -2.49
C ASP A 638 9.52 -14.67 -2.18
N GLU A 639 10.43 -14.44 -1.24
CA GLU A 639 10.99 -13.11 -0.98
C GLU A 639 11.62 -12.52 -2.25
N MET A 640 11.29 -11.26 -2.55
CA MET A 640 11.89 -10.52 -3.66
C MET A 640 13.34 -10.20 -3.34
N MET A 641 14.26 -10.73 -4.14
CA MET A 641 15.68 -10.40 -4.06
C MET A 641 16.06 -9.40 -5.14
N TYR A 642 16.89 -8.43 -4.76
CA TYR A 642 17.44 -7.42 -5.67
C TYR A 642 18.94 -7.67 -5.85
N MET A 643 19.40 -7.73 -7.10
CA MET A 643 20.80 -7.99 -7.41
C MET A 643 21.31 -7.13 -8.56
N SER A 644 22.61 -6.82 -8.48
CA SER A 644 23.36 -6.08 -9.47
C SER A 644 24.35 -7.01 -10.17
N PHE A 645 24.27 -7.06 -11.49
CA PHE A 645 25.12 -7.89 -12.36
C PHE A 645 26.04 -7.00 -13.20
N SER A 646 27.36 -7.13 -13.02
CA SER A 646 28.33 -6.30 -13.73
C SER A 646 28.74 -6.90 -15.08
N PHE A 647 28.61 -6.11 -16.14
CA PHE A 647 29.05 -6.43 -17.49
C PHE A 647 30.25 -5.55 -17.87
N SER A 648 31.42 -6.17 -18.01
CA SER A 648 32.62 -5.50 -18.52
C SER A 648 32.51 -5.25 -20.03
N PRO A 649 33.31 -4.32 -20.59
CA PRO A 649 33.39 -4.09 -22.02
C PRO A 649 33.61 -5.37 -22.84
N GLU A 650 34.45 -6.29 -22.35
CA GLU A 650 34.69 -7.56 -23.04
C GLU A 650 33.43 -8.43 -23.09
N LYS A 651 32.67 -8.50 -21.97
CA LYS A 651 31.39 -9.22 -21.93
C LYS A 651 30.36 -8.60 -22.85
N LEU A 652 30.28 -7.27 -22.89
CA LEU A 652 29.35 -6.53 -23.77
C LEU A 652 29.68 -6.75 -25.24
N GLU A 653 30.97 -6.74 -25.62
CA GLU A 653 31.40 -7.04 -26.99
C GLU A 653 31.17 -8.51 -27.37
N LYS A 654 31.40 -9.45 -26.45
CA LYS A 654 31.04 -10.87 -26.64
C LYS A 654 29.54 -11.02 -26.89
N LEU A 655 28.70 -10.29 -26.14
CA LEU A 655 27.26 -10.32 -26.30
C LEU A 655 26.79 -9.76 -27.65
N LYS A 656 27.41 -8.66 -28.12
CA LYS A 656 27.15 -8.12 -29.46
C LYS A 656 27.53 -9.10 -30.55
N LYS A 657 28.71 -9.74 -30.44
CA LYS A 657 29.14 -10.78 -31.38
C LYS A 657 28.13 -11.93 -31.42
N LYS A 658 27.72 -12.43 -30.25
CA LYS A 658 26.70 -13.48 -30.13
C LYS A 658 25.35 -13.08 -30.75
N ALA A 659 24.95 -11.82 -30.63
CA ALA A 659 23.75 -11.31 -31.27
C ALA A 659 23.83 -11.26 -32.80
N MET A 660 25.03 -11.25 -33.38
CA MET A 660 25.27 -11.15 -34.84
C MET A 660 25.82 -12.46 -35.45
N GLU A 661 25.98 -13.53 -34.67
CA GLU A 661 26.60 -14.79 -35.08
C GLU A 661 25.87 -15.50 -36.24
N ASP A 662 24.55 -15.32 -36.35
CA ASP A 662 23.72 -15.93 -37.38
C ASP A 662 23.66 -15.14 -38.71
N GLY A 663 24.34 -13.99 -38.78
CA GLY A 663 24.41 -13.14 -39.98
C GLY A 663 23.11 -12.39 -40.32
N VAL A 664 22.07 -12.47 -39.49
CA VAL A 664 20.79 -11.79 -39.73
C VAL A 664 20.90 -10.28 -39.45
N LEU A 665 21.67 -9.91 -38.44
CA LEU A 665 21.88 -8.52 -38.03
C LEU A 665 23.21 -7.96 -38.56
N SER A 666 23.14 -6.81 -39.23
CA SER A 666 24.34 -6.13 -39.74
C SER A 666 25.03 -5.23 -38.70
N LYS A 667 24.31 -4.84 -37.64
CA LYS A 667 24.79 -3.99 -36.55
C LYS A 667 23.96 -4.22 -35.29
N CYS A 668 24.59 -4.06 -34.12
CA CYS A 668 23.94 -4.22 -32.83
C CYS A 668 24.55 -3.25 -31.80
N SER A 669 23.72 -2.42 -31.17
CA SER A 669 24.18 -1.52 -30.10
C SER A 669 24.29 -2.25 -28.76
N THR A 670 25.06 -1.70 -27.81
CA THR A 670 25.19 -2.28 -26.46
C THR A 670 23.83 -2.39 -25.76
N PHE A 671 22.99 -1.35 -25.92
CA PHE A 671 21.64 -1.34 -25.35
C PHE A 671 20.77 -2.45 -25.94
N GLU A 672 20.80 -2.62 -27.26
CA GLU A 672 20.04 -3.66 -27.97
C GLU A 672 20.45 -5.06 -27.51
N ALA A 673 21.77 -5.36 -27.55
CA ALA A 673 22.30 -6.66 -27.15
C ALA A 673 21.98 -6.99 -25.69
N LEU A 674 22.23 -6.04 -24.78
CA LEU A 674 22.05 -6.25 -23.34
C LEU A 674 20.57 -6.36 -22.97
N SER A 675 19.71 -5.50 -23.53
CA SER A 675 18.26 -5.56 -23.28
C SER A 675 17.65 -6.86 -23.81
N ALA A 676 18.03 -7.29 -25.01
CA ALA A 676 17.60 -8.57 -25.56
C ALA A 676 18.03 -9.73 -24.67
N PHE A 677 19.27 -9.71 -24.19
CA PHE A 677 19.78 -10.75 -23.31
C PHE A 677 19.05 -10.78 -21.97
N VAL A 678 18.90 -9.64 -21.30
CA VAL A 678 18.20 -9.54 -20.01
C VAL A 678 16.73 -9.95 -20.15
N TRP A 679 16.07 -9.57 -21.25
CA TRP A 679 14.68 -9.98 -21.51
C TRP A 679 14.53 -11.49 -21.68
N ARG A 680 15.43 -12.12 -22.44
CA ARG A 680 15.49 -13.58 -22.59
C ARG A 680 15.81 -14.27 -21.26
N ALA A 681 16.88 -13.86 -20.59
CA ALA A 681 17.35 -14.45 -19.35
C ALA A 681 16.31 -14.33 -18.23
N ARG A 682 15.61 -13.20 -18.12
CA ARG A 682 14.50 -13.03 -17.16
C ARG A 682 13.33 -13.95 -17.49
N THR A 683 12.96 -14.04 -18.76
CA THR A 683 11.85 -14.91 -19.22
C THR A 683 12.15 -16.38 -18.91
N GLU A 684 13.37 -16.82 -19.14
CA GLU A 684 13.86 -18.16 -18.81
C GLU A 684 13.91 -18.39 -17.28
N ALA A 685 14.47 -17.45 -16.53
CA ALA A 685 14.55 -17.51 -15.08
C ALA A 685 13.17 -17.56 -14.41
N LEU A 686 12.15 -16.94 -14.99
CA LEU A 686 10.77 -16.99 -14.52
C LEU A 686 10.01 -18.25 -14.96
N LYS A 687 10.56 -19.08 -15.87
CA LYS A 687 9.87 -20.23 -16.47
C LYS A 687 8.49 -19.86 -17.03
N LEU A 688 8.40 -18.74 -17.75
CA LEU A 688 7.14 -18.35 -18.37
C LEU A 688 6.69 -19.45 -19.37
N PRO A 689 5.40 -19.84 -19.37
CA PRO A 689 4.89 -20.84 -20.31
C PRO A 689 5.12 -20.40 -21.76
N PRO A 690 5.37 -21.31 -22.71
CA PRO A 690 5.67 -20.95 -24.09
C PRO A 690 4.64 -20.01 -24.74
N LEU A 691 3.35 -20.18 -24.42
CA LEU A 691 2.25 -19.36 -24.96
C LEU A 691 2.05 -18.03 -24.21
N GLN A 692 2.68 -17.84 -23.04
CA GLN A 692 2.58 -16.60 -22.26
C GLN A 692 3.17 -15.44 -23.05
N GLN A 693 2.42 -14.34 -23.16
CA GLN A 693 2.96 -13.11 -23.71
C GLN A 693 3.89 -12.45 -22.70
N THR A 694 5.03 -11.96 -23.19
CA THR A 694 6.00 -11.16 -22.44
C THR A 694 6.21 -9.84 -23.17
N LYS A 695 6.19 -8.74 -22.43
CA LYS A 695 6.37 -7.39 -22.96
C LYS A 695 7.67 -6.80 -22.45
N LEU A 696 8.49 -6.30 -23.36
CA LEU A 696 9.63 -5.45 -23.04
C LEU A 696 9.24 -4.00 -23.28
N LEU A 697 9.29 -3.18 -22.25
CA LEU A 697 9.02 -1.75 -22.27
C LEU A 697 10.34 -1.01 -22.02
N PHE A 698 10.61 0.07 -22.74
CA PHE A 698 11.78 0.90 -22.51
C PHE A 698 11.58 2.34 -23.00
N ALA A 699 12.32 3.26 -22.39
CA ALA A 699 12.29 4.67 -22.76
C ALA A 699 13.14 4.95 -24.00
N VAL A 700 12.60 5.74 -24.92
CA VAL A 700 13.31 6.27 -26.08
C VAL A 700 13.32 7.79 -26.01
N ASP A 701 14.51 8.38 -26.19
CA ASP A 701 14.67 9.83 -26.25
C ASP A 701 14.04 10.40 -27.53
N GLY A 702 12.98 11.19 -27.34
CA GLY A 702 12.20 11.82 -28.39
C GLY A 702 12.74 13.19 -28.82
N ARG A 703 13.69 13.79 -28.07
CA ARG A 703 14.17 15.17 -28.30
C ARG A 703 14.60 15.44 -29.73
N PHE A 704 15.36 14.52 -30.32
CA PHE A 704 15.86 14.63 -31.69
C PHE A 704 14.94 13.99 -32.74
N LYS A 705 13.84 13.34 -32.31
CA LYS A 705 12.90 12.63 -33.18
C LYS A 705 11.68 13.46 -33.54
N LEU A 706 11.39 14.50 -32.76
CA LEU A 706 10.34 15.47 -33.02
C LEU A 706 10.76 16.45 -34.13
N ASP A 707 9.78 16.94 -34.88
CA ASP A 707 9.96 17.98 -35.89
C ASP A 707 9.04 19.18 -35.57
N PRO A 708 9.60 20.36 -35.17
CA PRO A 708 11.02 20.59 -34.91
C PRO A 708 11.53 19.85 -33.65
N PRO A 709 12.85 19.61 -33.53
CA PRO A 709 13.42 18.96 -32.35
C PRO A 709 13.24 19.81 -31.09
N LEU A 710 13.21 19.15 -29.93
CA LEU A 710 13.10 19.87 -28.65
C LEU A 710 14.33 20.75 -28.42
N PRO A 711 14.14 21.98 -27.90
CA PRO A 711 15.24 22.89 -27.62
C PRO A 711 16.28 22.30 -26.66
N LYS A 712 17.53 22.69 -26.84
CA LYS A 712 18.59 22.38 -25.89
C LYS A 712 18.21 22.96 -24.52
N GLY A 713 18.32 22.16 -23.46
CA GLY A 713 17.91 22.56 -22.12
C GLY A 713 16.42 22.37 -21.81
N TYR A 714 15.65 21.68 -22.67
CA TYR A 714 14.24 21.36 -22.39
C TYR A 714 14.04 20.75 -20.99
N PHE A 715 13.32 21.49 -20.13
CA PHE A 715 13.04 21.12 -18.75
C PHE A 715 11.68 20.42 -18.64
N GLY A 716 11.71 19.10 -18.80
CA GLY A 716 10.53 18.22 -18.76
C GLY A 716 10.88 16.80 -19.21
N ASN A 717 9.87 15.96 -19.36
CA ASN A 717 10.02 14.63 -19.94
C ASN A 717 10.01 14.74 -21.47
N GLY A 718 11.16 14.47 -22.09
CA GLY A 718 11.34 14.37 -23.54
C GLY A 718 11.47 12.92 -24.01
N ILE A 719 11.10 11.96 -23.17
CA ILE A 719 11.13 10.52 -23.46
C ILE A 719 9.71 10.00 -23.73
N VAL A 720 9.61 8.98 -24.58
CA VAL A 720 8.39 8.19 -24.76
C VAL A 720 8.68 6.72 -24.46
N LEU A 721 7.70 6.03 -23.89
CA LEU A 721 7.78 4.58 -23.70
C LEU A 721 7.40 3.88 -25.00
N THR A 722 8.25 2.97 -25.45
CA THR A 722 7.94 2.05 -26.56
C THR A 722 8.00 0.63 -26.03
N ASN A 723 7.33 -0.27 -26.75
CA ASN A 723 7.21 -1.66 -26.33
C ASN A 723 7.58 -2.64 -27.45
N SER A 724 7.83 -3.88 -27.05
CA SER A 724 7.87 -5.06 -27.93
C SER A 724 7.21 -6.23 -27.21
N VAL A 725 6.24 -6.87 -27.84
CA VAL A 725 5.50 -8.02 -27.30
C VAL A 725 5.79 -9.26 -28.14
N CYS A 726 6.02 -10.39 -27.48
CA CYS A 726 6.12 -11.71 -28.12
C CYS A 726 5.72 -12.82 -27.15
N GLN A 727 5.59 -14.05 -27.66
CA GLN A 727 5.39 -15.23 -26.82
C GLN A 727 6.72 -15.64 -26.17
N ALA A 728 6.69 -16.10 -24.92
CA ALA A 728 7.89 -16.53 -24.19
C ALA A 728 8.62 -17.68 -24.91
N GLY A 729 7.88 -18.62 -25.51
CA GLY A 729 8.44 -19.70 -26.31
C GLY A 729 9.19 -19.16 -27.54
N GLU A 730 8.55 -18.26 -28.29
CA GLU A 730 9.16 -17.60 -29.44
C GLU A 730 10.46 -16.85 -29.05
N LEU A 731 10.47 -16.18 -27.90
CA LEU A 731 11.62 -15.44 -27.39
C LEU A 731 12.80 -16.34 -27.00
N LEU A 732 12.52 -17.53 -26.44
CA LEU A 732 13.53 -18.46 -25.94
C LEU A 732 14.06 -19.39 -27.04
N GLU A 733 13.19 -19.90 -27.91
CA GLU A 733 13.54 -20.83 -28.99
C GLU A 733 14.34 -20.17 -30.12
N ASN A 734 14.11 -18.89 -30.39
CA ASN A 734 14.84 -18.15 -31.41
C ASN A 734 16.21 -17.63 -30.91
N PRO A 735 17.18 -17.39 -31.81
CA PRO A 735 18.48 -16.83 -31.47
C PRO A 735 18.40 -15.41 -30.86
N LEU A 736 19.48 -14.95 -30.22
CA LEU A 736 19.54 -13.62 -29.60
C LEU A 736 19.28 -12.48 -30.60
N SER A 737 19.67 -12.69 -31.86
CA SER A 737 19.42 -11.80 -32.99
C SER A 737 17.94 -11.49 -33.19
N PHE A 738 17.04 -12.44 -32.94
CA PHE A 738 15.59 -12.25 -33.05
C PHE A 738 15.09 -11.24 -32.01
N ALA A 739 15.47 -11.41 -30.74
CA ALA A 739 15.11 -10.48 -29.68
C ALA A 739 15.70 -9.09 -29.92
N VAL A 740 16.93 -9.00 -30.42
CA VAL A 740 17.55 -7.73 -30.83
C VAL A 740 16.79 -7.09 -32.00
N GLY A 741 16.40 -7.87 -33.02
CA GLY A 741 15.65 -7.38 -34.18
C GLY A 741 14.30 -6.79 -33.78
N ARG A 742 13.60 -7.42 -32.82
CA ARG A 742 12.36 -6.89 -32.22
C ARG A 742 12.58 -5.53 -31.55
N ILE A 743 13.64 -5.40 -30.75
CA ILE A 743 14.01 -4.13 -30.08
C ILE A 743 14.37 -3.05 -31.11
N GLN A 744 15.17 -3.39 -32.13
CA GLN A 744 15.51 -2.46 -33.21
C GLN A 744 14.26 -1.99 -33.97
N GLY A 745 13.30 -2.89 -34.21
CA GLY A 745 12.00 -2.55 -34.78
C GLY A 745 11.26 -1.53 -33.92
N ALA A 746 11.12 -1.80 -32.62
CA ALA A 746 10.48 -0.90 -31.68
C ALA A 746 11.16 0.49 -31.61
N ILE A 747 12.49 0.56 -31.56
CA ILE A 747 13.23 1.84 -31.58
C ILE A 747 12.97 2.64 -32.87
N LYS A 748 12.94 1.95 -34.02
CA LYS A 748 12.70 2.57 -35.34
C LYS A 748 11.27 3.08 -35.50
N MET A 749 10.29 2.46 -34.84
CA MET A 749 8.89 2.92 -34.88
C MET A 749 8.70 4.30 -34.22
N VAL A 750 9.54 4.64 -33.24
CA VAL A 750 9.47 5.95 -32.58
C VAL A 750 9.93 7.04 -33.55
N THR A 751 8.97 7.76 -34.11
CA THR A 751 9.12 8.94 -35.00
C THR A 751 8.38 10.14 -34.41
N ASP A 752 8.47 11.32 -35.00
CA ASP A 752 7.66 12.49 -34.61
C ASP A 752 6.16 12.12 -34.48
N SER A 753 5.61 11.48 -35.52
CA SER A 753 4.21 11.05 -35.53
C SER A 753 3.86 10.07 -34.41
N TYR A 754 4.77 9.16 -34.05
CA TYR A 754 4.58 8.23 -32.94
C TYR A 754 4.51 8.97 -31.60
N VAL A 755 5.45 9.89 -31.35
CA VAL A 755 5.49 10.67 -30.10
C VAL A 755 4.23 11.53 -29.97
N ARG A 756 3.81 12.21 -31.03
CA ARG A 756 2.59 13.03 -31.05
C ARG A 756 1.32 12.18 -30.88
N SER A 757 1.27 11.01 -31.52
CA SER A 757 0.17 10.07 -31.32
C SER A 757 0.09 9.57 -29.87
N ALA A 758 1.23 9.30 -29.21
CA ALA A 758 1.24 8.87 -27.81
C ALA A 758 0.69 9.96 -26.87
N ILE A 759 1.07 11.22 -27.12
CA ILE A 759 0.55 12.39 -26.39
C ILE A 759 -0.97 12.50 -26.56
N ASP A 760 -1.47 12.34 -27.78
CA ASP A 760 -2.90 12.41 -28.08
C ASP A 760 -3.68 11.22 -27.53
N TYR A 761 -3.09 10.02 -27.59
CA TYR A 761 -3.68 8.81 -27.02
C TYR A 761 -3.89 8.96 -25.52
N PHE A 762 -2.89 9.49 -24.82
CA PHE A 762 -3.03 9.80 -23.40
C PHE A 762 -4.07 10.90 -23.14
N GLU A 763 -4.17 11.91 -24.03
CA GLU A 763 -5.19 12.96 -23.91
C GLU A 763 -6.61 12.40 -23.89
N VAL A 764 -6.87 11.41 -24.75
CA VAL A 764 -8.19 10.81 -24.93
C VAL A 764 -8.48 9.73 -23.87
N THR A 765 -7.50 8.87 -23.58
CA THR A 765 -7.74 7.65 -22.79
C THR A 765 -7.38 7.80 -21.32
N ARG A 766 -6.47 8.73 -20.96
CA ARG A 766 -5.83 8.81 -19.63
C ARG A 766 -5.24 7.48 -19.14
N ALA A 767 -4.96 6.55 -20.05
CA ALA A 767 -4.47 5.21 -19.73
C ALA A 767 -3.05 5.27 -19.14
N ARG A 768 -2.75 4.37 -18.20
CA ARG A 768 -1.41 4.21 -17.62
C ARG A 768 -0.73 2.97 -18.20
N PRO A 769 0.61 2.97 -18.34
CA PRO A 769 1.32 1.80 -18.83
C PRO A 769 1.04 0.58 -17.96
N SER A 770 0.67 -0.55 -18.57
CA SER A 770 0.46 -1.80 -17.84
C SER A 770 1.78 -2.53 -17.62
N LEU A 771 2.07 -2.88 -16.36
CA LEU A 771 3.28 -3.60 -15.95
C LEU A 771 3.07 -5.12 -15.80
N ALA A 772 1.85 -5.63 -16.03
CA ALA A 772 1.56 -7.07 -15.98
C ALA A 772 2.41 -7.83 -17.02
N SER A 773 3.07 -8.91 -16.60
CA SER A 773 4.00 -9.70 -17.43
C SER A 773 4.99 -8.85 -18.27
N THR A 774 5.40 -7.70 -17.72
CA THR A 774 6.23 -6.71 -18.40
C THR A 774 7.60 -6.59 -17.74
N LEU A 775 8.64 -6.42 -18.54
CA LEU A 775 9.96 -5.99 -18.11
C LEU A 775 10.15 -4.53 -18.57
N LEU A 776 10.35 -3.60 -17.65
CA LEU A 776 10.66 -2.21 -17.97
C LEU A 776 12.16 -1.95 -17.81
N ILE A 777 12.86 -1.68 -18.90
CA ILE A 777 14.28 -1.32 -18.88
C ILE A 777 14.43 0.19 -19.00
N THR A 778 15.16 0.80 -18.07
CA THR A 778 15.61 2.20 -18.22
C THR A 778 17.11 2.30 -18.01
N THR A 779 17.75 3.14 -18.84
CA THR A 779 19.21 3.22 -18.92
C THR A 779 19.71 4.53 -18.35
N TRP A 780 20.50 4.43 -17.29
CA TRP A 780 21.15 5.56 -16.64
C TRP A 780 22.64 5.64 -17.00
N SER A 781 23.15 4.67 -17.76
CA SER A 781 24.56 4.58 -18.17
C SER A 781 25.08 5.77 -18.99
N ARG A 782 24.17 6.58 -19.57
CA ARG A 782 24.50 7.80 -20.32
C ARG A 782 24.19 9.09 -19.56
N LEU A 783 23.64 8.98 -18.35
CA LEU A 783 23.32 10.15 -17.54
C LEU A 783 24.59 10.67 -16.87
N SER A 784 24.71 11.99 -16.79
CA SER A 784 25.92 12.69 -16.33
C SER A 784 26.08 12.68 -14.80
N PHE A 785 25.76 11.57 -14.13
CA PHE A 785 25.84 11.38 -12.67
C PHE A 785 27.21 11.70 -12.05
N HIS A 786 28.22 11.84 -12.88
CA HIS A 786 29.61 11.88 -12.52
C HIS A 786 30.28 13.23 -12.78
N THR A 787 29.66 14.10 -13.57
CA THR A 787 30.20 15.44 -13.86
C THR A 787 29.74 16.49 -12.84
N THR A 788 28.87 16.10 -11.90
CA THR A 788 28.33 17.01 -10.90
C THR A 788 29.40 17.38 -9.88
N ASP A 789 29.97 18.57 -10.02
CA ASP A 789 30.95 19.12 -9.10
C ASP A 789 30.37 20.34 -8.38
N PHE A 790 30.07 20.19 -7.09
CA PHE A 790 29.58 21.26 -6.22
C PHE A 790 30.70 22.17 -5.68
N GLY A 791 31.95 21.95 -6.09
CA GLY A 791 33.15 22.61 -5.57
C GLY A 791 34.06 21.68 -4.75
N TRP A 792 33.69 20.39 -4.65
CA TRP A 792 34.43 19.36 -3.92
C TRP A 792 34.95 18.24 -4.83
N GLY A 793 34.94 18.46 -6.14
CA GLY A 793 35.27 17.47 -7.16
C GLY A 793 34.08 16.58 -7.53
N GLU A 794 34.34 15.61 -8.41
CA GLU A 794 33.33 14.63 -8.82
C GLU A 794 32.89 13.75 -7.62
N PRO A 795 31.62 13.30 -7.60
CA PRO A 795 31.17 12.36 -6.59
C PRO A 795 31.98 11.07 -6.69
N ILE A 796 32.41 10.56 -5.54
CA ILE A 796 33.13 9.28 -5.47
C ILE A 796 32.21 8.15 -5.94
N LEU A 797 30.93 8.25 -5.57
CA LEU A 797 29.88 7.29 -5.86
C LEU A 797 28.54 8.05 -6.00
N SER A 798 27.72 7.65 -6.97
CA SER A 798 26.36 8.18 -7.16
C SER A 798 25.45 7.10 -7.72
N GLY A 799 24.17 7.17 -7.40
CA GLY A 799 23.22 6.16 -7.85
C GLY A 799 21.84 6.23 -7.20
N PRO A 800 20.94 5.34 -7.63
CA PRO A 800 19.60 5.23 -7.05
C PRO A 800 19.66 4.57 -5.67
N VAL A 801 18.77 5.00 -4.77
CA VAL A 801 18.58 4.37 -3.45
C VAL A 801 17.88 3.02 -3.56
N ALA A 802 16.95 2.89 -4.50
CA ALA A 802 16.11 1.71 -4.71
C ALA A 802 15.63 1.65 -6.17
N LEU A 803 15.08 0.51 -6.58
CA LEU A 803 14.28 0.45 -7.80
C LEU A 803 12.95 1.16 -7.59
N PRO A 804 12.45 1.94 -8.57
CA PRO A 804 11.14 2.60 -8.47
C PRO A 804 9.98 1.62 -8.33
N GLU A 805 10.03 0.49 -9.03
CA GLU A 805 9.02 -0.57 -9.03
C GLU A 805 9.70 -1.94 -9.26
N LYS A 806 9.02 -3.04 -8.93
CA LYS A 806 9.58 -4.40 -9.02
C LYS A 806 9.84 -4.87 -10.46
N GLU A 807 9.11 -4.36 -11.44
CA GLU A 807 9.26 -4.66 -12.87
C GLU A 807 10.38 -3.86 -13.55
N VAL A 808 10.94 -2.85 -12.86
CA VAL A 808 11.96 -1.95 -13.40
C VAL A 808 13.34 -2.59 -13.31
N THR A 809 14.09 -2.54 -14.39
CA THR A 809 15.51 -2.89 -14.47
C THR A 809 16.32 -1.66 -14.85
N LEU A 810 17.34 -1.35 -14.05
CA LEU A 810 18.24 -0.21 -14.27
C LEU A 810 19.56 -0.66 -14.87
N PHE A 811 20.00 0.02 -15.94
CA PHE A 811 21.37 -0.08 -16.43
C PHE A 811 22.19 1.10 -15.93
N LEU A 812 23.12 0.85 -15.01
CA LEU A 812 23.96 1.85 -14.36
C LEU A 812 25.41 1.74 -14.87
N SER A 813 26.08 2.86 -15.12
CA SER A 813 27.53 2.87 -15.40
C SER A 813 28.33 2.57 -14.13
N ASN A 814 29.37 1.73 -14.21
CA ASN A 814 30.22 1.37 -13.06
C ASN A 814 31.72 1.24 -13.45
N GLY A 815 32.63 1.33 -12.47
CA GLY A 815 34.08 1.18 -12.60
C GLY A 815 34.85 2.49 -12.75
N GLY A 816 36.16 2.50 -12.49
CA GLY A 816 37.01 3.71 -12.50
C GLY A 816 37.10 4.44 -13.86
N GLU A 817 37.00 3.70 -14.97
CA GLU A 817 36.84 4.26 -16.33
C GLU A 817 35.37 4.27 -16.81
N ARG A 818 34.44 3.80 -15.96
CA ARG A 818 32.97 3.81 -16.16
C ARG A 818 32.46 3.12 -17.44
N LYS A 819 33.26 2.21 -18.02
CA LYS A 819 32.90 1.43 -19.22
C LYS A 819 32.08 0.17 -18.89
N ASN A 820 31.95 -0.21 -17.62
CA ASN A 820 31.13 -1.36 -17.22
C ASN A 820 29.66 -0.93 -17.08
N ILE A 821 28.74 -1.85 -17.38
CA ILE A 821 27.31 -1.66 -17.13
C ILE A 821 26.86 -2.63 -16.05
N ASN A 822 26.39 -2.10 -14.92
CA ASN A 822 25.67 -2.86 -13.91
C ASN A 822 24.20 -2.95 -14.31
N VAL A 823 23.68 -4.18 -14.43
CA VAL A 823 22.26 -4.47 -14.59
C VAL A 823 21.68 -4.76 -13.21
N LEU A 824 20.80 -3.88 -12.75
CA LEU A 824 20.10 -4.03 -11.48
C LEU A 824 18.65 -4.40 -11.72
N LEU A 825 18.19 -5.49 -11.10
CA LEU A 825 16.81 -5.96 -11.19
C LEU A 825 16.38 -6.71 -9.93
N GLY A 826 15.07 -6.76 -9.70
CA GLY A 826 14.43 -7.56 -8.67
C GLY A 826 13.74 -8.80 -9.25
N LEU A 827 13.91 -9.96 -8.61
CA LEU A 827 13.15 -11.18 -8.91
C LEU A 827 12.89 -11.98 -7.62
N PRO A 828 11.85 -12.83 -7.60
CA PRO A 828 11.66 -13.79 -6.53
C PRO A 828 12.90 -14.66 -6.32
N SER A 829 13.21 -15.01 -5.07
CA SER A 829 14.48 -15.66 -4.69
C SER A 829 14.85 -16.90 -5.53
N SER A 830 13.89 -17.78 -5.84
CA SER A 830 14.13 -18.96 -6.69
C SER A 830 14.38 -18.63 -8.17
N ALA A 831 13.75 -17.59 -8.71
CA ALA A 831 14.03 -17.08 -10.05
C ALA A 831 15.39 -16.37 -10.08
N MET A 832 15.75 -15.63 -9.02
CA MET A 832 17.03 -14.94 -8.93
C MET A 832 18.21 -15.90 -8.95
N LYS A 833 18.14 -17.06 -8.27
CA LYS A 833 19.20 -18.08 -8.33
C LYS A 833 19.46 -18.59 -9.75
N ARG A 834 18.40 -18.88 -10.51
CA ARG A 834 18.50 -19.28 -11.93
C ARG A 834 19.05 -18.16 -12.80
N LEU A 835 18.59 -16.93 -12.56
CA LEU A 835 19.10 -15.77 -13.28
C LEU A 835 20.60 -15.57 -13.06
N GLN A 836 21.09 -15.76 -11.82
CA GLN A 836 22.53 -15.67 -11.54
C GLN A 836 23.33 -16.62 -12.45
N GLU A 837 22.90 -17.87 -12.60
CA GLU A 837 23.55 -18.84 -13.47
C GLU A 837 23.58 -18.37 -14.93
N LEU A 838 22.47 -17.83 -15.43
CA LEU A 838 22.38 -17.27 -16.79
C LEU A 838 23.27 -16.03 -16.99
N MET A 839 23.50 -15.25 -15.93
CA MET A 839 24.30 -14.02 -15.95
C MET A 839 25.83 -14.29 -15.87
N LEU A 840 26.27 -15.53 -15.62
CA LEU A 840 27.69 -15.92 -15.52
C LEU A 840 28.44 -16.11 -16.86
N MET A 841 27.86 -15.64 -17.98
CA MET A 841 28.41 -15.74 -19.35
C MET A 841 29.90 -15.43 -19.55
#